data_AF-A0A9J6ERM0-F1
#
_entry.id   AF-A0A9J6ERM0-F1
#
_cell.length_a   1.000
_cell.length_b   1.000
_cell.length_c   1.000
_cell.angle_alpha   90.00
_cell.angle_beta   90.00
_cell.angle_gamma   90.00
#
_symmetry.space_group_name_H-M   'P 1'
#
loop_
_entity.id
_entity.type
_entity.pdbx_description
1 polymer ?
#
loop_
_entity_poly.entity_id
_entity_poly.type
_entity_poly.pdbx_seq_one_letter_code
_entity_poly.pdbx_strand_id
1 'polypeptide(L)'
;MPNKCCVPGCTGNYKTGKKIQVFSFPKDADALKQWLRAIPRKDFVPTSCTKVCADHFDASCIEKTTSYTDPRTGRVIEVALPVPRLRPGSVPTVFPGCPSYLSVRDKSTRETPDAKRSRQEASQLARAVEESLASYEAEQERDRFSSLEELRARLQGVSVSPKWTVIHKEECSMFLNIIDYREPCLNASLTVFANLEVFACYQGSPIKNLGSAVVPDSVQKVSSLLEILNNLSMLSEERCTYRHLAQAIHSLLDKLEASIDEGKKETVNFMNQQLLLLSASIQYSAQVMVFACILRTISPHAYKFLRSTGALTLPHPSTIRKVCSSIQMCPQVDSSDDTFLQYVSQRFKHLQAHEHTVTLMLDEIYIKPCLDYKGGNICGAAVNSNEAATSVHVFMIQSLLSAFKEVAHILPVKALQGEDLHCMLKKVILGLEEIGYRVIAVVCDNNSLNRKAMKMFLPEPKLSPVYPHPADPDRPLFYVVDAVHLFKCIRNNWLNQKNAGTCFFYPRFELSNNEVHPECKMTASFKHLRDLHKEESPLLLKSGYGLTSKALNPSSFERQDVKLVLQVFNPHVAEALAARKGHTDFQHATATAEFIKIILRWWSIVNVKTPSKGFHHRNVYEEPMSNHTDDPKASFLSAFITWLDVWEFYRHDTGVLTQETLSALRLSAQSLFALVKYCVSELHFKYILLGKVQTDTLESRFGQYRQMAGGQYHISVRQLCETEGRIRLQNALPRMSNDDLRGIEETDSVRDAGTSFSVHVSDADLDELRAQMPVIGYVGTSPESVGVNGARGKRSRLAQPPSEGRPAGRRDVTSSTSRHVTRRPEKLPGVTIEPFMMHSRPFLAPQIPNLVLRDVNG
;
A
#
# COMPACT_ATOMS: atom_id res chain seq x y z
N MET A 1 -57.90 -43.52 -20.41
CA MET A 1 -58.61 -44.77 -20.81
C MET A 1 -58.71 -45.68 -19.58
N PRO A 2 -59.83 -46.35 -19.29
CA PRO A 2 -59.91 -47.21 -18.11
C PRO A 2 -59.00 -48.42 -18.29
N ASN A 3 -58.03 -48.58 -17.39
CA ASN A 3 -57.11 -49.70 -17.31
C ASN A 3 -57.87 -50.95 -16.83
N LYS A 4 -58.33 -51.78 -17.77
CA LYS A 4 -59.09 -53.01 -17.52
C LYS A 4 -58.20 -54.10 -16.94
N CYS A 5 -58.74 -54.93 -16.04
CA CYS A 5 -58.04 -56.10 -15.50
C CYS A 5 -57.80 -57.17 -16.60
N CYS A 6 -56.60 -57.76 -16.66
CA CYS A 6 -56.23 -58.77 -17.64
C CYS A 6 -56.48 -60.23 -17.20
N VAL A 7 -56.85 -60.45 -15.92
CA VAL A 7 -57.10 -61.79 -15.37
C VAL A 7 -58.39 -62.37 -15.96
N PRO A 8 -58.36 -63.61 -16.50
CA PRO A 8 -59.54 -64.25 -17.08
C PRO A 8 -60.71 -64.30 -16.09
N GLY A 9 -61.92 -63.99 -16.57
CA GLY A 9 -63.15 -63.99 -15.74
C GLY A 9 -63.31 -62.77 -14.82
N CYS A 10 -62.34 -61.85 -14.75
CA CYS A 10 -62.46 -60.62 -13.97
C CYS A 10 -63.08 -59.48 -14.78
N THR A 11 -64.12 -58.84 -14.24
CA THR A 11 -64.80 -57.68 -14.84
C THR A 11 -64.35 -56.34 -14.25
N GLY A 12 -63.29 -56.31 -13.44
CA GLY A 12 -62.76 -55.09 -12.82
C GLY A 12 -62.36 -54.02 -13.84
N ASN A 13 -62.90 -52.80 -13.65
CA ASN A 13 -62.73 -51.64 -14.55
C ASN A 13 -63.29 -51.80 -15.99
N TYR A 14 -64.14 -52.80 -16.25
CA TYR A 14 -64.94 -52.88 -17.49
C TYR A 14 -66.20 -52.00 -17.38
N LYS A 15 -66.87 -51.68 -18.51
CA LYS A 15 -68.05 -50.79 -18.53
C LYS A 15 -69.18 -51.22 -17.56
N THR A 16 -69.30 -52.53 -17.31
CA THR A 16 -70.31 -53.16 -16.45
C THR A 16 -69.78 -53.60 -15.09
N GLY A 17 -68.50 -53.33 -14.76
CA GLY A 17 -67.85 -53.86 -13.56
C GLY A 17 -67.43 -52.80 -12.54
N LYS A 18 -67.04 -53.26 -11.34
CA LYS A 18 -66.60 -52.41 -10.21
C LYS A 18 -65.32 -51.64 -10.58
N LYS A 19 -65.27 -50.35 -10.23
CA LYS A 19 -64.04 -49.55 -10.31
C LYS A 19 -63.09 -49.95 -9.17
N ILE A 20 -61.93 -50.52 -9.50
CA ILE A 20 -60.96 -51.08 -8.54
C ILE A 20 -59.55 -50.60 -8.89
N GLN A 21 -58.69 -50.43 -7.89
CA GLN A 21 -57.27 -50.12 -8.08
C GLN A 21 -56.59 -51.22 -8.90
N VAL A 22 -55.76 -50.82 -9.87
CA VAL A 22 -55.03 -51.73 -10.74
C VAL A 22 -53.53 -51.48 -10.69
N PHE A 23 -52.77 -52.57 -10.76
CA PHE A 23 -51.32 -52.59 -10.67
C PHE A 23 -50.71 -53.00 -12.01
N SER A 24 -49.57 -52.40 -12.35
CA SER A 24 -48.80 -52.75 -13.55
C SER A 24 -47.96 -53.99 -13.28
N PHE A 25 -47.62 -54.72 -14.34
CA PHE A 25 -46.66 -55.81 -14.23
C PHE A 25 -45.29 -55.32 -13.74
N PRO A 26 -44.58 -56.11 -12.91
CA PRO A 26 -43.23 -55.78 -12.45
C PRO A 26 -42.26 -55.61 -13.63
N LYS A 27 -41.28 -54.71 -13.49
CA LYS A 27 -40.15 -54.59 -14.43
C LYS A 27 -39.06 -55.65 -14.17
N ASP A 28 -39.02 -56.17 -12.95
CA ASP A 28 -38.07 -57.20 -12.54
C ASP A 28 -38.37 -58.54 -13.25
N ALA A 29 -37.33 -59.17 -13.80
CA ALA A 29 -37.48 -60.33 -14.68
C ALA A 29 -38.01 -61.57 -13.94
N ASP A 30 -37.65 -61.74 -12.67
CA ASP A 30 -38.05 -62.89 -11.87
C ASP A 30 -39.46 -62.71 -11.33
N ALA A 31 -39.80 -61.52 -10.82
CA ALA A 31 -41.16 -61.19 -10.42
C ALA A 31 -42.14 -61.23 -11.62
N LEU A 32 -41.71 -60.78 -12.81
CA LEU A 32 -42.51 -60.88 -14.04
C LEU A 32 -42.80 -62.34 -14.42
N LYS A 33 -41.79 -63.22 -14.35
CA LYS A 33 -41.98 -64.67 -14.57
C LYS A 33 -42.94 -65.28 -13.55
N GLN A 34 -42.88 -64.86 -12.29
CA GLN A 34 -43.80 -65.34 -11.24
C GLN A 34 -45.25 -64.91 -11.53
N TRP A 35 -45.47 -63.66 -11.93
CA TRP A 35 -46.82 -63.18 -12.30
C TRP A 35 -47.37 -63.88 -13.54
N LEU A 36 -46.53 -64.10 -14.56
CA LEU A 36 -46.92 -64.82 -15.78
C LEU A 36 -47.27 -66.29 -15.51
N ARG A 37 -46.57 -66.94 -14.57
CA ARG A 37 -46.90 -68.30 -14.13
C ARG A 37 -48.18 -68.36 -13.30
N ALA A 38 -48.44 -67.33 -12.48
CA ALA A 38 -49.58 -67.30 -11.59
C ALA A 38 -50.91 -67.00 -12.31
N ILE A 39 -50.89 -66.14 -13.34
CA ILE A 39 -52.11 -65.79 -14.08
C ILE A 39 -52.47 -66.91 -15.06
N PRO A 40 -53.65 -67.54 -14.96
CA PRO A 40 -54.02 -68.72 -15.73
C PRO A 40 -54.44 -68.36 -17.17
N ARG A 41 -53.50 -67.87 -17.99
CA ARG A 41 -53.74 -67.46 -19.38
C ARG A 41 -52.65 -68.02 -20.29
N LYS A 42 -53.05 -68.89 -21.22
CA LYS A 42 -52.14 -69.52 -22.18
C LYS A 42 -51.58 -68.47 -23.17
N ASP A 43 -50.28 -68.54 -23.46
CA ASP A 43 -49.58 -67.73 -24.46
C ASP A 43 -49.76 -66.20 -24.29
N PHE A 44 -49.80 -65.72 -23.04
CA PHE A 44 -50.04 -64.31 -22.72
C PHE A 44 -48.75 -63.48 -22.67
N VAL A 45 -48.70 -62.43 -23.48
CA VAL A 45 -47.61 -61.43 -23.47
C VAL A 45 -48.16 -60.09 -22.95
N PRO A 46 -47.75 -59.62 -21.76
CA PRO A 46 -48.21 -58.36 -21.20
C PRO A 46 -47.61 -57.18 -21.96
N THR A 47 -48.45 -56.19 -22.28
CA THR A 47 -48.06 -54.87 -22.76
C THR A 47 -47.98 -53.86 -21.61
N SER A 48 -47.48 -52.65 -21.88
CA SER A 48 -47.44 -51.56 -20.89
C SER A 48 -48.84 -51.16 -20.35
N CYS A 49 -49.89 -51.44 -21.13
CA CYS A 49 -51.28 -51.13 -20.82
C CYS A 49 -52.01 -52.26 -20.07
N THR A 50 -51.48 -53.47 -20.02
CA THR A 50 -52.10 -54.58 -19.25
C THR A 50 -51.89 -54.42 -17.75
N LYS A 51 -52.97 -54.51 -16.97
CA LYS A 51 -52.95 -54.36 -15.51
C LYS A 51 -53.71 -55.49 -14.82
N VAL A 52 -53.39 -55.73 -13.55
CA VAL A 52 -54.08 -56.68 -12.66
C VAL A 52 -54.75 -55.90 -11.53
N CYS A 53 -56.02 -56.17 -11.21
CA CYS A 53 -56.72 -55.45 -10.15
C CYS A 53 -56.39 -55.98 -8.74
N ALA A 54 -56.61 -55.13 -7.73
CA ALA A 54 -56.32 -55.41 -6.34
C ALA A 54 -57.01 -56.68 -5.79
N ASP A 55 -58.17 -57.05 -6.33
CA ASP A 55 -58.94 -58.23 -5.88
C ASP A 55 -58.21 -59.57 -6.12
N HIS A 56 -57.12 -59.57 -6.90
CA HIS A 56 -56.29 -60.76 -7.14
C HIS A 56 -55.11 -60.90 -6.17
N PHE A 57 -54.94 -59.95 -5.26
CA PHE A 57 -53.88 -59.96 -4.23
C PHE A 57 -54.51 -60.08 -2.85
N ASP A 58 -53.78 -60.69 -1.92
CA ASP A 58 -54.15 -60.65 -0.51
C ASP A 58 -54.07 -59.21 0.02
N ALA A 59 -54.94 -58.86 0.98
CA ALA A 59 -54.97 -57.52 1.55
C ALA A 59 -53.64 -57.13 2.22
N SER A 60 -52.89 -58.10 2.75
CA SER A 60 -51.56 -57.90 3.35
C SER A 60 -50.48 -57.49 2.33
N CYS A 61 -50.67 -57.83 1.05
CA CYS A 61 -49.76 -57.47 -0.03
C CYS A 61 -49.90 -56.02 -0.49
N ILE A 62 -50.93 -55.29 -0.03
CA ILE A 62 -51.24 -53.92 -0.46
C ILE A 62 -50.86 -52.93 0.64
N GLU A 63 -49.84 -52.11 0.39
CA GLU A 63 -49.44 -51.01 1.25
C GLU A 63 -50.31 -49.76 1.00
N LYS A 64 -50.92 -49.26 2.07
CA LYS A 64 -51.78 -48.07 2.06
C LYS A 64 -51.19 -46.90 2.87
N THR A 65 -50.16 -47.15 3.68
CA THR A 65 -49.52 -46.15 4.56
C THR A 65 -47.99 -46.24 4.42
N THR A 66 -47.28 -45.14 4.68
CA THR A 66 -45.82 -45.07 4.74
C THR A 66 -45.40 -44.38 6.03
N SER A 67 -44.36 -44.91 6.68
CA SER A 67 -43.83 -44.40 7.95
C SER A 67 -42.43 -43.83 7.76
N TYR A 68 -42.15 -42.64 8.30
CA TYR A 68 -40.83 -42.03 8.32
C TYR A 68 -40.43 -41.67 9.75
N THR A 69 -39.23 -42.06 10.18
CA THR A 69 -38.69 -41.75 11.51
C THR A 69 -37.67 -40.64 11.41
N ASP A 70 -37.91 -39.50 12.07
CA ASP A 70 -36.97 -38.38 12.12
C ASP A 70 -35.77 -38.76 13.01
N PRO A 71 -34.53 -38.86 12.46
CA PRO A 71 -33.36 -39.31 13.22
C PRO A 71 -32.91 -38.34 14.31
N ARG A 72 -33.40 -37.09 14.31
CA ARG A 72 -33.02 -36.08 15.31
C ARG A 72 -33.98 -36.04 16.50
N THR A 73 -35.23 -36.49 16.31
CA THR A 73 -36.29 -36.40 17.33
C THR A 73 -36.88 -37.75 17.73
N GLY A 74 -36.58 -38.83 16.99
CA GLY A 74 -37.09 -40.18 17.26
C GLY A 74 -38.58 -40.37 16.99
N ARG A 75 -39.30 -39.34 16.50
CA ARG A 75 -40.73 -39.42 16.18
C ARG A 75 -40.97 -40.16 14.86
N VAL A 76 -41.86 -41.14 14.90
CA VAL A 76 -42.37 -41.85 13.71
C VAL A 76 -43.61 -41.15 13.20
N ILE A 77 -43.60 -40.72 11.94
CA ILE A 77 -44.72 -40.08 11.27
C ILE A 77 -45.29 -41.06 10.24
N GLU A 78 -46.56 -41.44 10.40
CA GLU A 78 -47.29 -42.28 9.45
C GLU A 78 -48.22 -41.45 8.56
N VAL A 79 -48.11 -41.62 7.24
CA VAL A 79 -48.94 -40.90 6.24
C VAL A 79 -49.59 -41.90 5.29
N ALA A 80 -50.87 -41.67 4.96
CA ALA A 80 -51.58 -42.47 3.97
C ALA A 80 -51.05 -42.20 2.55
N LEU A 81 -50.80 -43.25 1.77
CA LEU A 81 -50.34 -43.14 0.39
C LEU A 81 -51.49 -42.67 -0.53
N PRO A 82 -51.29 -41.65 -1.38
CA PRO A 82 -52.31 -41.19 -2.34
C PRO A 82 -52.75 -42.27 -3.34
N VAL A 83 -51.86 -43.23 -3.64
CA VAL A 83 -52.14 -44.39 -4.48
C VAL A 83 -51.55 -45.63 -3.80
N PRO A 84 -52.36 -46.66 -3.47
CA PRO A 84 -51.86 -47.89 -2.88
C PRO A 84 -50.80 -48.56 -3.76
N ARG A 85 -49.81 -49.21 -3.13
CA ARG A 85 -48.72 -49.93 -3.83
C ARG A 85 -48.66 -51.39 -3.35
N LEU A 86 -48.04 -52.26 -4.15
CA LEU A 86 -47.80 -53.65 -3.75
C LEU A 86 -46.47 -53.78 -3.01
N ARG A 87 -46.44 -54.61 -1.96
CA ARG A 87 -45.20 -54.98 -1.27
C ARG A 87 -44.23 -55.67 -2.25
N PRO A 88 -42.91 -55.46 -2.12
CA PRO A 88 -41.92 -56.21 -2.90
C PRO A 88 -42.13 -57.72 -2.75
N GLY A 89 -42.15 -58.46 -3.86
CA GLY A 89 -42.37 -59.91 -3.88
C GLY A 89 -43.84 -60.38 -3.91
N SER A 90 -44.81 -59.46 -3.93
CA SER A 90 -46.24 -59.81 -4.02
C SER A 90 -46.59 -60.42 -5.38
N VAL A 91 -47.31 -61.55 -5.39
CA VAL A 91 -47.77 -62.26 -6.60
C VAL A 91 -49.30 -62.40 -6.54
N PRO A 92 -50.05 -62.31 -7.66
CA PRO A 92 -51.49 -62.52 -7.64
C PRO A 92 -51.79 -64.00 -7.36
N THR A 93 -52.55 -64.28 -6.30
CA THR A 93 -52.87 -65.64 -5.82
C THR A 93 -54.37 -65.91 -5.72
N VAL A 94 -55.21 -64.87 -5.86
CA VAL A 94 -56.66 -64.97 -5.69
C VAL A 94 -57.36 -64.97 -7.05
N PHE A 95 -57.89 -66.11 -7.48
CA PHE A 95 -58.55 -66.28 -8.78
C PHE A 95 -59.96 -66.87 -8.61
N PRO A 96 -60.98 -66.06 -8.29
CA PRO A 96 -62.31 -66.55 -7.92
C PRO A 96 -63.08 -67.24 -9.05
N GLY A 97 -62.64 -67.12 -10.32
CA GLY A 97 -63.25 -67.76 -11.49
C GLY A 97 -62.49 -68.98 -12.06
N CYS A 98 -61.52 -69.54 -11.30
CA CYS A 98 -60.70 -70.68 -11.72
C CYS A 98 -60.79 -71.84 -10.70
N PRO A 99 -60.46 -73.09 -11.09
CA PRO A 99 -60.46 -74.24 -10.18
C PRO A 99 -59.63 -74.02 -8.90
N SER A 100 -60.15 -74.45 -7.75
CA SER A 100 -59.62 -74.10 -6.41
C SER A 100 -58.16 -74.47 -6.15
N TYR A 101 -57.61 -75.44 -6.87
CA TYR A 101 -56.21 -75.85 -6.76
C TYR A 101 -55.21 -74.83 -7.37
N LEU A 102 -55.68 -73.84 -8.13
CA LEU A 102 -54.86 -72.75 -8.68
C LEU A 102 -54.77 -71.51 -7.78
N SER A 103 -55.58 -71.45 -6.73
CA SER A 103 -55.61 -70.35 -5.75
C SER A 103 -55.08 -70.83 -4.41
N VAL A 104 -53.78 -70.66 -4.16
CA VAL A 104 -53.15 -71.03 -2.88
C VAL A 104 -53.37 -69.88 -1.88
N ARG A 105 -54.13 -70.12 -0.81
CA ARG A 105 -54.20 -69.23 0.36
C ARG A 105 -53.08 -69.62 1.34
N ASP A 106 -52.17 -68.70 1.63
CA ASP A 106 -51.12 -68.92 2.63
C ASP A 106 -51.74 -69.15 4.02
N LYS A 107 -51.32 -70.23 4.67
CA LYS A 107 -51.70 -70.56 6.05
C LYS A 107 -50.83 -69.74 7.00
N SER A 108 -51.45 -69.13 8.02
CA SER A 108 -50.80 -68.34 9.07
C SER A 108 -49.53 -69.01 9.60
N THR A 109 -48.38 -68.36 9.41
CA THR A 109 -47.11 -68.79 9.99
C THR A 109 -47.12 -68.57 11.51
N ARG A 110 -46.75 -69.63 12.24
CA ARG A 110 -46.55 -69.61 13.69
C ARG A 110 -45.38 -68.67 14.00
N GLU A 111 -45.60 -67.71 14.91
CA GLU A 111 -44.60 -66.70 15.30
C GLU A 111 -43.32 -67.38 15.83
N THR A 112 -42.16 -66.99 15.30
CA THR A 112 -40.88 -67.60 15.68
C THR A 112 -40.46 -67.18 17.09
N PRO A 113 -39.66 -68.00 17.81
CA PRO A 113 -39.18 -67.66 19.16
C PRO A 113 -38.49 -66.30 19.23
N ASP A 114 -37.75 -65.91 18.19
CA ASP A 114 -37.04 -64.63 18.12
C ASP A 114 -37.98 -63.42 17.98
N ALA A 115 -39.11 -63.58 17.27
CA ALA A 115 -40.12 -62.54 17.16
C ALA A 115 -40.87 -62.34 18.50
N LYS A 116 -41.07 -63.43 19.26
CA LYS A 116 -41.63 -63.35 20.63
C LYS A 116 -40.64 -62.68 21.60
N ARG A 117 -39.35 -63.02 21.51
CA ARG A 117 -38.28 -62.41 22.32
C ARG A 117 -38.13 -60.92 22.04
N SER A 118 -38.07 -60.53 20.77
CA SER A 118 -37.92 -59.13 20.34
C SER A 118 -39.07 -58.25 20.84
N ARG A 119 -40.31 -58.78 20.90
CA ARG A 119 -41.46 -58.05 21.46
C ARG A 119 -41.39 -57.89 22.97
N GLN A 120 -40.90 -58.91 23.69
CA GLN A 120 -40.68 -58.79 25.13
C GLN A 120 -39.56 -57.80 25.46
N GLU A 121 -38.46 -57.84 24.71
CA GLU A 121 -37.36 -56.88 24.83
C GLU A 121 -37.83 -55.46 24.49
N ALA A 122 -38.61 -55.27 23.42
CA ALA A 122 -39.19 -53.97 23.07
C ALA A 122 -40.15 -53.44 24.15
N SER A 123 -40.95 -54.32 24.77
CA SER A 123 -41.84 -53.92 25.88
C SER A 123 -41.08 -53.57 27.15
N GLN A 124 -39.99 -54.26 27.46
CA GLN A 124 -39.12 -53.94 28.60
C GLN A 124 -38.37 -52.64 28.37
N LEU A 125 -37.88 -52.41 27.14
CA LEU A 125 -37.24 -51.16 26.75
C LEU A 125 -38.21 -49.99 26.83
N ALA A 126 -39.45 -50.15 26.35
CA ALA A 126 -40.48 -49.12 26.46
C ALA A 126 -40.78 -48.74 27.92
N ARG A 127 -40.90 -49.73 28.80
CA ARG A 127 -41.12 -49.48 30.24
C ARG A 127 -39.92 -48.79 30.90
N ALA A 128 -38.70 -49.20 30.55
CA ALA A 128 -37.48 -48.56 31.06
C ALA A 128 -37.36 -47.10 30.59
N VAL A 129 -37.79 -46.80 29.36
CA VAL A 129 -37.84 -45.42 28.84
C VAL A 129 -38.89 -44.58 29.59
N GLU A 130 -40.07 -45.13 29.85
CA GLU A 130 -41.13 -44.44 30.60
C GLU A 130 -40.74 -44.18 32.06
N GLU A 131 -40.13 -45.15 32.74
CA GLU A 131 -39.60 -45.00 34.10
C GLU A 131 -38.46 -43.96 34.15
N SER A 132 -37.58 -43.93 33.13
CA SER A 132 -36.50 -42.94 33.01
C SER A 132 -37.04 -41.52 32.77
N LEU A 133 -38.06 -41.37 31.93
CA LEU A 133 -38.73 -40.08 31.69
C LEU A 133 -39.42 -39.56 32.96
N ALA A 134 -40.12 -40.43 33.70
CA ALA A 134 -40.75 -40.07 34.97
C ALA A 134 -39.72 -39.66 36.03
N SER A 135 -38.59 -40.36 36.12
CA SER A 135 -37.49 -40.00 37.02
C SER A 135 -36.86 -38.66 36.63
N TYR A 136 -36.70 -38.40 35.34
CA TYR A 136 -36.16 -37.15 34.81
C TYR A 136 -37.07 -35.95 35.08
N GLU A 137 -38.39 -36.10 34.89
CA GLU A 137 -39.37 -35.07 35.24
C GLU A 137 -39.38 -34.77 36.74
N ALA A 138 -39.31 -35.80 37.59
CA ALA A 138 -39.19 -35.64 39.04
C ALA A 138 -37.87 -34.99 39.49
N GLU A 139 -36.80 -35.11 38.71
CA GLU A 139 -35.52 -34.43 38.95
C GLU A 139 -35.54 -32.97 38.46
N GLN A 140 -36.18 -32.68 37.33
CA GLN A 140 -36.38 -31.32 36.85
C GLN A 140 -37.22 -30.47 37.81
N GLU A 141 -38.28 -31.05 38.39
CA GLU A 141 -39.13 -30.34 39.36
C GLU A 141 -38.37 -30.03 40.66
N ARG A 142 -37.43 -30.91 41.04
CA ARG A 142 -36.49 -30.70 42.17
C ARG A 142 -35.36 -29.71 41.87
N ASP A 143 -35.08 -29.41 40.60
CA ASP A 143 -34.04 -28.46 40.19
C ASP A 143 -34.56 -27.02 40.02
N ARG A 144 -35.87 -26.83 39.79
CA ARG A 144 -36.47 -25.54 39.44
C ARG A 144 -36.98 -24.74 40.65
N PHE A 145 -36.64 -23.46 40.77
CA PHE A 145 -37.16 -22.57 41.82
C PHE A 145 -37.83 -21.34 41.23
N SER A 146 -38.74 -20.74 42.00
CA SER A 146 -39.57 -19.60 41.60
C SER A 146 -39.47 -18.41 42.56
N SER A 147 -38.86 -18.59 43.73
CA SER A 147 -38.60 -17.53 44.69
C SER A 147 -37.21 -17.66 45.33
N LEU A 148 -36.74 -16.58 45.93
CA LEU A 148 -35.44 -16.56 46.62
C LEU A 148 -35.45 -17.40 47.91
N GLU A 149 -36.60 -17.53 48.57
CA GLU A 149 -36.81 -18.43 49.71
C GLU A 149 -36.71 -19.91 49.30
N GLU A 150 -37.29 -20.25 48.15
CA GLU A 150 -37.22 -21.59 47.58
C GLU A 150 -35.80 -21.93 47.13
N LEU A 151 -35.06 -20.96 46.57
CA LEU A 151 -33.63 -21.10 46.28
C LEU A 151 -32.83 -21.37 47.55
N ARG A 152 -33.04 -20.61 48.63
CA ARG A 152 -32.35 -20.81 49.92
C ARG A 152 -32.61 -22.21 50.48
N ALA A 153 -33.87 -22.66 50.48
CA ALA A 153 -34.24 -23.99 50.98
C ALA A 153 -33.60 -25.12 50.15
N ARG A 154 -33.53 -24.96 48.82
CA ARG A 154 -32.90 -25.95 47.94
C ARG A 154 -31.37 -25.96 48.04
N LEU A 155 -30.73 -24.81 48.26
CA LEU A 155 -29.29 -24.71 48.50
C LEU A 155 -28.86 -25.37 49.82
N GLN A 156 -29.73 -25.45 50.83
CA GLN A 156 -29.45 -26.21 52.07
C GLN A 156 -29.32 -27.72 51.81
N GLY A 157 -29.94 -28.24 50.74
CA GLY A 157 -29.86 -29.65 50.34
C GLY A 157 -28.79 -29.98 49.31
N VAL A 158 -28.07 -28.98 48.78
CA VAL A 158 -27.09 -29.14 47.69
C VAL A 158 -25.72 -28.60 48.11
N SER A 159 -24.67 -29.40 47.98
CA SER A 159 -23.31 -29.00 48.36
C SER A 159 -22.74 -27.99 47.35
N VAL A 160 -22.68 -26.71 47.74
CA VAL A 160 -21.94 -25.67 47.01
C VAL A 160 -20.45 -25.83 47.31
N SER A 161 -19.60 -25.69 46.29
CA SER A 161 -18.13 -25.81 46.44
C SER A 161 -17.60 -24.92 47.59
N PRO A 162 -16.66 -25.40 48.42
CA PRO A 162 -16.14 -24.67 49.58
C PRO A 162 -15.38 -23.38 49.22
N LYS A 163 -15.08 -23.17 47.93
CA LYS A 163 -14.48 -21.94 47.40
C LYS A 163 -15.44 -20.73 47.44
N TRP A 164 -16.74 -20.97 47.60
CA TRP A 164 -17.76 -19.93 47.60
C TRP A 164 -18.31 -19.70 49.00
N THR A 165 -18.21 -18.48 49.48
CA THR A 165 -18.90 -18.01 50.69
C THR A 165 -20.29 -17.50 50.29
N VAL A 166 -21.34 -18.14 50.79
CA VAL A 166 -22.74 -17.76 50.49
C VAL A 166 -23.28 -16.88 51.61
N ILE A 167 -23.80 -15.70 51.25
CA ILE A 167 -24.42 -14.75 52.17
C ILE A 167 -25.86 -14.51 51.71
N HIS A 168 -26.82 -14.78 52.60
CA HIS A 168 -28.23 -14.51 52.36
C HIS A 168 -28.64 -13.22 53.05
N LYS A 169 -29.16 -12.26 52.29
CA LYS A 169 -29.79 -11.02 52.77
C LYS A 169 -31.25 -10.99 52.33
N GLU A 170 -32.09 -10.17 52.96
CA GLU A 170 -33.54 -10.12 52.70
C GLU A 170 -33.87 -10.06 51.20
N GLU A 171 -33.20 -9.18 50.44
CA GLU A 171 -33.48 -8.96 49.01
C GLU A 171 -32.56 -9.71 48.03
N CYS A 172 -31.51 -10.40 48.49
CA CYS A 172 -30.57 -11.08 47.60
C CYS A 172 -29.80 -12.26 48.24
N SER A 173 -29.30 -13.16 47.41
CA SER A 173 -28.31 -14.18 47.79
C SER A 173 -27.01 -13.92 47.03
N MET A 174 -25.93 -13.72 47.78
CA MET A 174 -24.59 -13.41 47.26
C MET A 174 -23.68 -14.62 47.41
N PHE A 175 -22.94 -14.94 46.35
CA PHE A 175 -21.89 -15.96 46.33
C PHE A 175 -20.57 -15.23 46.11
N LEU A 176 -19.65 -15.32 47.07
CA LEU A 176 -18.37 -14.60 47.06
C LEU A 176 -17.21 -15.59 47.05
N ASN A 177 -16.30 -15.46 46.08
CA ASN A 177 -15.04 -16.19 46.04
C ASN A 177 -13.93 -15.26 46.52
N ILE A 178 -13.51 -15.45 47.77
CA ILE A 178 -12.50 -14.65 48.46
C ILE A 178 -11.19 -15.45 48.49
N ILE A 179 -10.09 -14.83 48.08
CA ILE A 179 -8.76 -15.45 48.09
C ILE A 179 -7.91 -14.76 49.16
N ASP A 180 -7.25 -15.57 50.01
CA ASP A 180 -6.36 -15.08 51.06
C ASP A 180 -4.90 -15.04 50.58
N TYR A 181 -4.44 -13.86 50.14
CA TYR A 181 -3.02 -13.57 49.92
C TYR A 181 -2.64 -12.29 50.68
N ARG A 182 -2.15 -12.44 51.93
CA ARG A 182 -1.81 -11.38 52.92
C ARG A 182 -2.96 -10.44 53.36
N GLU A 183 -3.87 -10.07 52.47
CA GLU A 183 -5.15 -9.38 52.73
C GLU A 183 -6.28 -10.07 51.93
N PRO A 184 -7.48 -10.27 52.50
CA PRO A 184 -8.57 -10.94 51.81
C PRO A 184 -9.08 -10.10 50.64
N CYS A 185 -8.94 -10.61 49.40
CA CYS A 185 -9.41 -9.93 48.19
C CYS A 185 -10.53 -10.71 47.49
N LEU A 186 -11.53 -9.98 46.99
CA LEU A 186 -12.66 -10.57 46.27
C LEU A 186 -12.27 -10.86 44.82
N ASN A 187 -12.17 -12.13 44.46
CA ASN A 187 -11.78 -12.53 43.11
C ASN A 187 -12.98 -12.62 42.17
N ALA A 188 -14.09 -13.20 42.63
CA ALA A 188 -15.35 -13.27 41.87
C ALA A 188 -16.57 -13.16 42.77
N SER A 189 -17.67 -12.62 42.25
CA SER A 189 -18.94 -12.57 42.95
C SER A 189 -20.12 -12.83 42.02
N LEU A 190 -21.13 -13.53 42.50
CA LEU A 190 -22.41 -13.70 41.83
C LEU A 190 -23.52 -13.29 42.80
N THR A 191 -24.43 -12.42 42.37
CA THR A 191 -25.58 -11.98 43.17
C THR A 191 -26.87 -12.37 42.46
N VAL A 192 -27.77 -13.02 43.19
CA VAL A 192 -29.14 -13.33 42.74
C VAL A 192 -30.11 -12.45 43.53
N PHE A 193 -30.88 -11.62 42.85
CA PHE A 193 -31.84 -10.69 43.45
C PHE A 193 -33.23 -11.31 43.65
N ALA A 194 -34.10 -10.65 44.40
CA ALA A 194 -35.46 -11.15 44.70
C ALA A 194 -36.33 -11.37 43.45
N ASN A 195 -36.09 -10.63 42.37
CA ASN A 195 -36.72 -10.81 41.04
C ASN A 195 -36.06 -11.93 40.21
N LEU A 196 -35.15 -12.71 40.81
CA LEU A 196 -34.33 -13.76 40.19
C LEU A 196 -33.32 -13.26 39.16
N GLU A 197 -33.09 -11.94 39.07
CA GLU A 197 -32.02 -11.41 38.23
C GLU A 197 -30.65 -11.80 38.76
N VAL A 198 -29.71 -12.04 37.85
CA VAL A 198 -28.38 -12.51 38.19
C VAL A 198 -27.30 -11.55 37.71
N PHE A 199 -26.40 -11.21 38.63
CA PHE A 199 -25.29 -10.30 38.35
C PHE A 199 -23.96 -10.93 38.75
N ALA A 200 -23.10 -11.18 37.76
CA ALA A 200 -21.78 -11.78 37.95
C ALA A 200 -20.67 -10.72 37.80
N CYS A 201 -19.66 -10.76 38.67
CA CYS A 201 -18.46 -9.93 38.59
C CYS A 201 -17.20 -10.78 38.80
N TYR A 202 -16.12 -10.39 38.14
CA TYR A 202 -14.76 -10.92 38.36
C TYR A 202 -13.80 -9.75 38.51
N GLN A 203 -13.00 -9.74 39.57
CA GLN A 203 -12.07 -8.66 39.93
C GLN A 203 -12.69 -7.26 39.79
N GLY A 204 -13.93 -7.10 40.27
CA GLY A 204 -14.67 -5.83 40.25
C GLY A 204 -15.32 -5.44 38.91
N SER A 205 -15.19 -6.26 37.86
CA SER A 205 -15.81 -6.01 36.55
C SER A 205 -17.02 -6.90 36.28
N PRO A 206 -18.16 -6.35 35.78
CA PRO A 206 -19.33 -7.15 35.46
C PRO A 206 -19.10 -8.04 34.22
N ILE A 207 -19.52 -9.30 34.31
CA ILE A 207 -19.40 -10.29 33.25
C ILE A 207 -20.78 -10.72 32.75
N LYS A 208 -21.00 -10.63 31.44
CA LYS A 208 -22.20 -11.18 30.77
C LYS A 208 -21.94 -12.50 30.04
N ASN A 209 -20.70 -12.79 29.65
CA ASN A 209 -20.33 -13.98 28.90
C ASN A 209 -19.17 -14.72 29.57
N LEU A 210 -19.35 -16.01 29.88
CA LEU A 210 -18.33 -16.91 30.42
C LEU A 210 -18.09 -18.08 29.43
N GLY A 211 -17.16 -17.89 28.51
CA GLY A 211 -16.78 -18.91 27.53
C GLY A 211 -17.88 -19.23 26.52
N SER A 212 -18.41 -20.46 26.55
CA SER A 212 -19.55 -20.89 25.72
C SER A 212 -20.91 -20.66 26.40
N ALA A 213 -20.93 -20.23 27.66
CA ALA A 213 -22.14 -19.99 28.44
C ALA A 213 -22.37 -18.49 28.62
N VAL A 214 -23.58 -18.03 28.34
CA VAL A 214 -24.03 -16.66 28.64
C VAL A 214 -24.53 -16.65 30.08
N VAL A 215 -24.15 -15.63 30.86
CA VAL A 215 -24.80 -15.40 32.16
C VAL A 215 -26.20 -14.88 31.85
N PRO A 216 -27.25 -15.66 32.13
CA PRO A 216 -28.61 -15.26 31.79
C PRO A 216 -29.04 -14.10 32.69
N ASP A 217 -29.91 -13.24 32.17
CA ASP A 217 -30.43 -12.10 32.94
C ASP A 217 -31.21 -12.56 34.18
N SER A 218 -31.80 -13.77 34.15
CA SER A 218 -32.44 -14.42 35.31
C SER A 218 -32.17 -15.92 35.36
N VAL A 219 -32.21 -16.51 36.57
CA VAL A 219 -32.00 -17.96 36.78
C VAL A 219 -33.17 -18.55 37.57
N GLN A 220 -33.69 -19.69 37.09
CA GLN A 220 -34.81 -20.42 37.71
C GLN A 220 -34.45 -21.89 38.02
N LYS A 221 -33.20 -22.29 37.81
CA LYS A 221 -32.71 -23.66 38.00
C LYS A 221 -31.44 -23.67 38.83
N VAL A 222 -31.36 -24.56 39.83
CA VAL A 222 -30.18 -24.67 40.71
C VAL A 222 -28.97 -25.16 39.93
N SER A 223 -29.16 -26.11 39.01
CA SER A 223 -28.12 -26.61 38.11
C SER A 223 -27.46 -25.50 37.28
N SER A 224 -28.26 -24.61 36.68
CA SER A 224 -27.77 -23.46 35.92
C SER A 224 -26.99 -22.48 36.79
N LEU A 225 -27.43 -22.26 38.03
CA LEU A 225 -26.71 -21.42 38.99
C LEU A 225 -25.34 -22.01 39.35
N LEU A 226 -25.29 -23.32 39.62
CA LEU A 226 -24.05 -24.04 39.94
C LEU A 226 -23.08 -24.09 38.75
N GLU A 227 -23.59 -24.19 37.53
CA GLU A 227 -22.78 -24.11 36.31
C GLU A 227 -22.10 -22.74 36.16
N ILE A 228 -22.82 -21.65 36.41
CA ILE A 228 -22.27 -20.29 36.40
C ILE A 228 -21.19 -20.14 37.48
N LEU A 229 -21.44 -20.61 38.70
CA LEU A 229 -20.46 -20.59 39.79
C LEU A 229 -19.21 -21.43 39.46
N ASN A 230 -19.38 -22.59 38.82
CA ASN A 230 -18.26 -23.42 38.40
C ASN A 230 -17.42 -22.73 37.32
N ASN A 231 -18.07 -22.13 36.31
CA ASN A 231 -17.39 -21.37 35.25
C ASN A 231 -16.63 -20.15 35.80
N LEU A 232 -17.22 -19.41 36.75
CA LEU A 232 -16.55 -18.29 37.44
C LEU A 232 -15.35 -18.77 38.26
N SER A 233 -15.44 -19.97 38.86
CA SER A 233 -14.31 -20.56 39.59
C SER A 233 -13.19 -21.01 38.64
N MET A 234 -13.51 -21.47 37.42
CA MET A 234 -12.51 -21.84 36.41
C MET A 234 -11.69 -20.64 35.90
N LEU A 235 -12.25 -19.42 35.89
CA LEU A 235 -11.50 -18.19 35.57
C LEU A 235 -10.40 -17.89 36.58
N SER A 236 -10.52 -18.40 37.81
CA SER A 236 -9.52 -18.24 38.88
C SER A 236 -8.41 -19.30 38.86
N GLU A 237 -8.53 -20.35 38.04
CA GLU A 237 -7.52 -21.41 37.95
C GLU A 237 -6.53 -21.14 36.80
N GLU A 238 -5.28 -21.61 36.94
CA GLU A 238 -4.15 -21.44 36.00
C GLU A 238 -4.40 -21.95 34.56
N ARG A 239 -5.60 -22.45 34.24
CA ARG A 239 -6.02 -22.97 32.93
C ARG A 239 -6.99 -22.05 32.18
N CYS A 240 -6.94 -20.75 32.39
CA CYS A 240 -7.68 -19.81 31.56
C CYS A 240 -7.20 -19.91 30.10
N THR A 241 -8.08 -20.29 29.17
CA THR A 241 -7.72 -20.36 27.75
C THR A 241 -7.55 -18.95 27.19
N TYR A 242 -6.55 -18.76 26.31
CA TYR A 242 -6.19 -17.47 25.68
C TYR A 242 -7.39 -16.69 25.12
N ARG A 243 -8.43 -17.41 24.66
CA ARG A 243 -9.66 -16.84 24.10
C ARG A 243 -10.46 -16.03 25.13
N HIS A 244 -10.51 -16.48 26.39
CA HIS A 244 -11.22 -15.77 27.45
C HIS A 244 -10.50 -14.49 27.87
N LEU A 245 -9.16 -14.53 27.96
CA LEU A 245 -8.34 -13.34 28.22
C LEU A 245 -8.46 -12.30 27.09
N ALA A 246 -8.43 -12.75 25.83
CA ALA A 246 -8.62 -11.86 24.68
C ALA A 246 -10.01 -11.18 24.70
N GLN A 247 -11.08 -11.90 25.05
CA GLN A 247 -12.41 -11.31 25.14
C GLN A 247 -12.54 -10.27 26.27
N ALA A 248 -11.91 -10.51 27.42
CA ALA A 248 -11.87 -9.55 28.51
C ALA A 248 -11.12 -8.26 28.11
N ILE A 249 -9.97 -8.40 27.44
CA ILE A 249 -9.18 -7.26 26.94
C ILE A 249 -9.97 -6.47 25.88
N HIS A 250 -10.67 -7.15 24.97
CA HIS A 250 -11.52 -6.49 23.98
C HIS A 250 -12.60 -5.61 24.63
N SER A 251 -13.30 -6.14 25.64
CA SER A 251 -14.33 -5.37 26.37
C SER A 251 -13.76 -4.15 27.10
N LEU A 252 -12.53 -4.24 27.59
CA LEU A 252 -11.83 -3.10 28.20
C LEU A 252 -11.41 -2.06 27.16
N LEU A 253 -10.91 -2.49 26.01
CA LEU A 253 -10.55 -1.60 24.91
C LEU A 253 -11.77 -0.88 24.31
N ASP A 254 -12.93 -1.54 24.22
CA ASP A 254 -14.18 -0.90 23.78
C ASP A 254 -14.64 0.21 24.75
N LYS A 255 -14.48 0.00 26.06
CA LYS A 255 -14.74 1.05 27.07
C LYS A 255 -13.72 2.17 26.99
N LEU A 256 -12.47 1.86 26.70
CA LEU A 256 -11.42 2.85 26.50
C LEU A 256 -11.73 3.72 25.28
N GLU A 257 -12.17 3.14 24.17
CA GLU A 257 -12.58 3.89 22.98
C GLU A 257 -13.69 4.91 23.26
N ALA A 258 -14.66 4.55 24.12
CA ALA A 258 -15.74 5.43 24.52
C ALA A 258 -15.31 6.60 25.43
N SER A 259 -14.11 6.55 26.02
CA SER A 259 -13.63 7.51 27.03
C SER A 259 -12.42 8.35 26.59
N ILE A 260 -11.88 8.11 25.39
CA ILE A 260 -10.72 8.84 24.85
C ILE A 260 -11.10 9.84 23.75
N ASP A 261 -10.24 10.84 23.57
CA ASP A 261 -10.33 11.83 22.50
C ASP A 261 -10.32 11.17 21.11
N GLU A 262 -10.99 11.82 20.15
CA GLU A 262 -11.20 11.31 18.78
C GLU A 262 -9.89 10.88 18.09
N GLY A 263 -8.80 11.63 18.27
CA GLY A 263 -7.50 11.33 17.66
C GLY A 263 -6.82 10.06 18.18
N LYS A 264 -7.22 9.55 19.36
CA LYS A 264 -6.64 8.31 19.95
C LYS A 264 -7.50 7.07 19.68
N LYS A 265 -8.75 7.24 19.22
CA LYS A 265 -9.66 6.13 18.91
C LYS A 265 -9.12 5.20 17.82
N GLU A 266 -8.43 5.74 16.81
CA GLU A 266 -7.81 4.92 15.75
C GLU A 266 -6.74 3.97 16.30
N THR A 267 -5.99 4.40 17.31
CA THR A 267 -4.95 3.59 17.96
C THR A 267 -5.58 2.45 18.76
N VAL A 268 -6.64 2.73 19.52
CA VAL A 268 -7.38 1.71 20.26
C VAL A 268 -8.06 0.72 19.32
N ASN A 269 -8.66 1.19 18.23
CA ASN A 269 -9.22 0.35 17.18
C ASN A 269 -8.18 -0.56 16.53
N PHE A 270 -6.98 -0.03 16.25
CA PHE A 270 -5.88 -0.83 15.74
C PHE A 270 -5.45 -1.93 16.72
N MET A 271 -5.32 -1.61 18.01
CA MET A 271 -4.99 -2.58 19.07
C MET A 271 -6.07 -3.66 19.20
N ASN A 272 -7.34 -3.28 19.19
CA ASN A 272 -8.49 -4.19 19.19
C ASN A 272 -8.42 -5.15 18.00
N GLN A 273 -8.14 -4.65 16.80
CA GLN A 273 -7.99 -5.48 15.61
C GLN A 273 -6.78 -6.42 15.70
N GLN A 274 -5.63 -5.99 16.24
CA GLN A 274 -4.49 -6.88 16.45
C GLN A 274 -4.83 -8.02 17.43
N LEU A 275 -5.59 -7.73 18.48
CA LEU A 275 -6.05 -8.71 19.46
C LEU A 275 -7.03 -9.73 18.85
N LEU A 276 -7.97 -9.27 18.02
CA LEU A 276 -8.88 -10.14 17.26
C LEU A 276 -8.13 -11.07 16.31
N LEU A 277 -7.11 -10.54 15.62
CA LEU A 277 -6.28 -11.32 14.70
C LEU A 277 -5.43 -12.40 15.39
N LEU A 278 -5.15 -12.25 16.70
CA LEU A 278 -4.51 -13.29 17.51
C LEU A 278 -5.47 -14.43 17.90
N SER A 279 -6.77 -14.18 17.94
CA SER A 279 -7.76 -15.08 18.59
C SER A 279 -8.72 -15.82 17.63
N ALA A 280 -8.86 -15.38 16.37
CA ALA A 280 -9.84 -15.89 15.41
C ALA A 280 -9.29 -16.08 13.98
N SER A 281 -10.14 -16.56 13.05
CA SER A 281 -9.78 -16.72 11.63
C SER A 281 -9.38 -15.38 11.02
N ILE A 282 -8.27 -15.37 10.29
CA ILE A 282 -7.60 -14.17 9.80
C ILE A 282 -8.43 -13.47 8.70
N GLN A 283 -9.32 -12.55 9.11
CA GLN A 283 -9.93 -11.56 8.22
C GLN A 283 -9.36 -10.18 8.58
N TYR A 284 -8.68 -9.56 7.62
CA TYR A 284 -8.08 -8.24 7.82
C TYR A 284 -9.10 -7.15 7.50
N SER A 285 -9.21 -6.15 8.38
CA SER A 285 -9.98 -4.94 8.11
C SER A 285 -9.39 -4.15 6.94
N ALA A 286 -10.18 -3.26 6.34
CA ALA A 286 -9.70 -2.34 5.32
C ALA A 286 -8.55 -1.45 5.85
N GLN A 287 -8.65 -0.98 7.09
CA GLN A 287 -7.63 -0.15 7.74
C GLN A 287 -6.30 -0.89 7.90
N VAL A 288 -6.32 -2.13 8.42
CA VAL A 288 -5.09 -2.94 8.55
C VAL A 288 -4.50 -3.27 7.18
N MET A 289 -5.33 -3.51 6.17
CA MET A 289 -4.87 -3.70 4.80
C MET A 289 -4.20 -2.44 4.25
N VAL A 290 -4.79 -1.26 4.44
CA VAL A 290 -4.20 0.04 4.01
C VAL A 290 -2.88 0.30 4.74
N PHE A 291 -2.85 0.15 6.07
CA PHE A 291 -1.64 0.27 6.88
C PHE A 291 -0.54 -0.67 6.40
N ALA A 292 -0.86 -1.96 6.20
CA ALA A 292 0.08 -2.96 5.73
C ALA A 292 0.58 -2.67 4.31
N CYS A 293 -0.27 -2.16 3.42
CA CYS A 293 0.10 -1.70 2.09
C CYS A 293 1.07 -0.51 2.15
N ILE A 294 0.76 0.53 2.94
CA ILE A 294 1.62 1.70 3.12
C ILE A 294 2.98 1.27 3.68
N LEU A 295 3.00 0.55 4.80
CA LEU A 295 4.23 0.08 5.43
C LEU A 295 5.10 -0.75 4.48
N ARG A 296 4.50 -1.65 3.71
CA ARG A 296 5.22 -2.46 2.72
C ARG A 296 5.75 -1.63 1.56
N THR A 297 5.03 -0.62 1.09
CA THR A 297 5.50 0.23 -0.01
C THR A 297 6.63 1.15 0.43
N ILE A 298 6.62 1.62 1.69
CA ILE A 298 7.70 2.42 2.29
C ILE A 298 8.94 1.56 2.48
N SER A 299 8.82 0.41 3.14
CA SER A 299 9.94 -0.51 3.35
C SER A 299 9.49 -1.97 3.36
N PRO A 300 9.69 -2.71 2.25
CA PRO A 300 9.41 -4.14 2.19
C PRO A 300 10.23 -4.95 3.20
N HIS A 301 11.41 -4.44 3.59
CA HIS A 301 12.27 -5.09 4.57
C HIS A 301 11.74 -4.90 5.99
N ALA A 302 11.39 -3.67 6.39
CA ALA A 302 10.77 -3.42 7.69
C ALA A 302 9.44 -4.18 7.83
N TYR A 303 8.64 -4.23 6.78
CA TYR A 303 7.40 -5.02 6.75
C TYR A 303 7.67 -6.51 7.00
N LYS A 304 8.68 -7.09 6.33
CA LYS A 304 9.05 -8.50 6.52
C LYS A 304 9.55 -8.74 7.95
N PHE A 305 10.39 -7.84 8.47
CA PHE A 305 10.92 -7.91 9.82
C PHE A 305 9.80 -7.87 10.87
N LEU A 306 8.95 -6.84 10.85
CA LEU A 306 7.82 -6.71 11.77
C LEU A 306 6.90 -7.93 11.71
N ARG A 307 6.63 -8.43 10.50
CA ARG A 307 5.84 -9.66 10.34
C ARG A 307 6.56 -10.92 10.87
N SER A 308 7.87 -11.06 10.66
CA SER A 308 8.62 -12.24 11.13
C SER A 308 8.84 -12.25 12.63
N THR A 309 8.92 -11.07 13.26
CA THR A 309 9.04 -10.95 14.72
C THR A 309 7.78 -11.40 15.45
N GLY A 310 6.62 -11.48 14.78
CA GLY A 310 5.35 -11.77 15.41
C GLY A 310 4.78 -10.63 16.26
N ALA A 311 5.49 -9.49 16.36
CA ALA A 311 5.05 -8.32 17.13
C ALA A 311 3.75 -7.71 16.58
N LEU A 312 3.53 -7.80 15.26
CA LEU A 312 2.28 -7.38 14.61
C LEU A 312 1.76 -8.49 13.71
N THR A 313 0.46 -8.76 13.79
CA THR A 313 -0.23 -9.73 12.92
C THR A 313 -0.55 -9.06 11.58
N LEU A 314 0.42 -9.12 10.66
CA LEU A 314 0.34 -8.46 9.36
C LEU A 314 0.03 -9.42 8.21
N PRO A 315 -0.73 -8.97 7.18
CA PRO A 315 -1.04 -9.76 5.98
C PRO A 315 0.18 -10.39 5.31
N HIS A 316 0.00 -11.55 4.70
CA HIS A 316 1.06 -12.10 3.87
C HIS A 316 1.32 -11.16 2.66
N PRO A 317 2.58 -10.96 2.21
CA PRO A 317 2.88 -10.16 1.01
C PRO A 317 2.14 -10.62 -0.27
N SER A 318 1.68 -11.86 -0.32
CA SER A 318 0.81 -12.32 -1.42
C SER A 318 -0.60 -11.74 -1.32
N THR A 319 -1.16 -11.60 -0.12
CA THR A 319 -2.47 -10.98 0.12
C THR A 319 -2.46 -9.51 -0.28
N ILE A 320 -1.45 -8.75 0.16
CA ILE A 320 -1.26 -7.36 -0.28
C ILE A 320 -1.12 -7.28 -1.81
N ARG A 321 -0.36 -8.19 -2.43
CA ARG A 321 -0.23 -8.19 -3.90
C ARG A 321 -1.56 -8.43 -4.61
N LYS A 322 -2.41 -9.32 -4.09
CA LYS A 322 -3.75 -9.59 -4.64
C LYS A 322 -4.70 -8.41 -4.46
N VAL A 323 -4.62 -7.70 -3.34
CA VAL A 323 -5.45 -6.51 -3.13
C VAL A 323 -4.97 -5.33 -3.97
N CYS A 324 -3.65 -5.13 -4.06
CA CYS A 324 -3.09 -4.07 -4.90
C CYS A 324 -3.08 -4.40 -6.39
N SER A 325 -3.37 -5.65 -6.83
CA SER A 325 -3.29 -5.99 -8.26
C SER A 325 -4.36 -5.29 -9.09
N SER A 326 -5.49 -4.89 -8.50
CA SER A 326 -6.49 -4.05 -9.17
C SER A 326 -6.03 -2.61 -9.38
N ILE A 327 -5.03 -2.15 -8.61
CA ILE A 327 -4.48 -0.79 -8.65
C ILE A 327 -3.11 -0.77 -9.38
N GLN A 328 -2.55 -1.95 -9.71
CA GLN A 328 -1.25 -2.05 -10.37
C GLN A 328 -1.34 -1.53 -11.81
N MET A 329 -0.64 -0.43 -12.05
CA MET A 329 -0.32 0.07 -13.39
C MET A 329 0.42 -1.02 -14.17
N CYS A 330 -0.29 -1.66 -15.09
CA CYS A 330 0.36 -2.50 -16.09
C CYS A 330 0.84 -1.57 -17.22
N PRO A 331 2.10 -1.64 -17.66
CA PRO A 331 2.67 -0.74 -18.68
C PRO A 331 1.90 -0.67 -20.00
N GLN A 332 1.03 -1.66 -20.27
CA GLN A 332 0.22 -1.73 -21.48
C GLN A 332 -1.12 -0.99 -21.37
N VAL A 333 -1.49 -0.46 -20.20
CA VAL A 333 -2.88 -0.05 -19.93
C VAL A 333 -3.14 1.43 -20.19
N ASP A 334 -2.14 2.30 -20.39
CA ASP A 334 -2.43 3.72 -20.70
C ASP A 334 -2.64 4.01 -22.20
N SER A 335 -2.73 2.97 -23.04
CA SER A 335 -2.96 3.10 -24.49
C SER A 335 -4.41 2.90 -24.93
N SER A 336 -5.29 2.35 -24.08
CA SER A 336 -6.73 2.43 -24.31
C SER A 336 -7.25 3.81 -23.89
N ASP A 337 -8.09 4.43 -24.71
CA ASP A 337 -8.66 5.76 -24.38
C ASP A 337 -9.43 5.75 -23.04
N ASP A 338 -9.99 4.60 -22.64
CA ASP A 338 -10.76 4.42 -21.39
C ASP A 338 -9.95 4.61 -20.08
N THR A 339 -8.63 4.47 -20.15
CA THR A 339 -7.71 4.51 -18.99
C THR A 339 -6.76 5.69 -19.03
N PHE A 340 -6.75 6.43 -20.14
CA PHE A 340 -5.96 7.64 -20.31
C PHE A 340 -6.32 8.67 -19.22
N LEU A 341 -5.32 9.14 -18.47
CA LEU A 341 -5.46 10.10 -17.36
C LEU A 341 -6.40 9.65 -16.21
N GLN A 342 -6.81 8.38 -16.15
CA GLN A 342 -7.76 7.88 -15.16
C GLN A 342 -7.31 8.15 -13.71
N TYR A 343 -6.00 7.98 -13.44
CA TYR A 343 -5.45 8.24 -12.11
C TYR A 343 -5.60 9.70 -11.68
N VAL A 344 -5.20 10.65 -12.52
CA VAL A 344 -5.29 12.08 -12.19
C VAL A 344 -6.74 12.57 -12.15
N SER A 345 -7.64 11.94 -12.91
CA SER A 345 -9.09 12.14 -12.79
C SER A 345 -9.63 11.73 -11.42
N GLN A 346 -9.21 10.58 -10.88
CA GLN A 346 -9.60 10.19 -9.51
C GLN A 346 -8.98 11.10 -8.46
N ARG A 347 -7.72 11.53 -8.65
CA ARG A 347 -7.06 12.48 -7.74
C ARG A 347 -7.77 13.83 -7.70
N PHE A 348 -8.24 14.32 -8.84
CA PHE A 348 -8.94 15.61 -8.96
C PHE A 348 -10.12 15.73 -7.98
N LYS A 349 -10.87 14.64 -7.76
CA LYS A 349 -12.03 14.59 -6.84
C LYS A 349 -11.68 14.92 -5.39
N HIS A 350 -10.41 14.83 -5.01
CA HIS A 350 -9.92 15.10 -3.66
C HIS A 350 -9.12 16.39 -3.56
N LEU A 351 -9.01 17.17 -4.64
CA LEU A 351 -8.28 18.43 -4.68
C LEU A 351 -9.20 19.62 -4.43
N GLN A 352 -8.69 20.59 -3.70
CA GLN A 352 -9.36 21.86 -3.47
C GLN A 352 -9.27 22.76 -4.72
N ALA A 353 -10.20 23.71 -4.88
CA ALA A 353 -10.29 24.57 -6.08
C ALA A 353 -8.98 25.31 -6.40
N HIS A 354 -8.25 25.78 -5.39
CA HIS A 354 -6.97 26.46 -5.59
C HIS A 354 -5.87 25.54 -6.13
N GLU A 355 -6.02 24.22 -6.00
CA GLU A 355 -5.04 23.24 -6.46
C GLU A 355 -5.18 22.88 -7.94
N HIS A 356 -6.32 23.24 -8.55
CA HIS A 356 -6.68 22.87 -9.93
C HIS A 356 -5.85 23.61 -10.98
N THR A 357 -5.24 24.76 -10.64
CA THR A 357 -4.35 25.49 -11.56
C THR A 357 -2.95 24.89 -11.56
N VAL A 358 -2.55 24.32 -12.70
CA VAL A 358 -1.36 23.47 -12.82
C VAL A 358 -0.45 23.86 -13.98
N THR A 359 0.83 23.52 -13.84
CA THR A 359 1.82 23.49 -14.93
C THR A 359 2.06 22.04 -15.36
N LEU A 360 2.22 21.82 -16.66
CA LEU A 360 2.56 20.53 -17.24
C LEU A 360 4.06 20.45 -17.52
N MET A 361 4.74 19.53 -16.85
CA MET A 361 6.17 19.27 -16.99
C MET A 361 6.40 18.06 -17.89
N LEU A 362 7.42 18.14 -18.75
CA LEU A 362 7.81 17.07 -19.67
C LEU A 362 9.32 16.87 -19.61
N ASP A 363 9.73 15.62 -19.44
CA ASP A 363 11.12 15.20 -19.56
C ASP A 363 11.24 13.72 -19.97
N GLU A 364 12.40 13.33 -20.47
CA GLU A 364 12.73 12.00 -20.98
C GLU A 364 13.68 11.26 -20.02
N ILE A 365 13.33 10.01 -19.67
CA ILE A 365 14.24 9.11 -18.97
C ILE A 365 14.70 7.98 -19.90
N TYR A 366 16.03 7.85 -20.05
CA TYR A 366 16.63 6.71 -20.72
C TYR A 366 16.53 5.44 -19.88
N ILE A 367 16.07 4.37 -20.51
CA ILE A 367 15.81 3.07 -19.87
C ILE A 367 16.64 1.97 -20.53
N LYS A 368 16.74 0.82 -19.88
CA LYS A 368 17.30 -0.39 -20.49
C LYS A 368 16.27 -0.97 -21.47
N PRO A 369 16.58 -1.09 -22.78
CA PRO A 369 15.67 -1.74 -23.71
C PRO A 369 15.54 -3.23 -23.37
N CYS A 370 14.36 -3.65 -22.91
CA CYS A 370 14.04 -5.05 -22.66
C CYS A 370 12.53 -5.31 -22.77
N LEU A 371 12.19 -6.53 -23.21
CA LEU A 371 10.83 -7.05 -23.19
C LEU A 371 10.70 -8.04 -22.03
N ASP A 372 9.83 -7.75 -21.08
CA ASP A 372 9.59 -8.57 -19.89
C ASP A 372 8.25 -9.30 -20.01
N TYR A 373 8.24 -10.63 -19.81
CA TYR A 373 6.99 -11.39 -19.72
C TYR A 373 6.48 -11.44 -18.28
N LYS A 374 5.26 -10.96 -18.04
CA LYS A 374 4.61 -10.98 -16.71
C LYS A 374 3.11 -11.18 -16.84
N GLY A 375 2.58 -12.20 -16.17
CA GLY A 375 1.13 -12.39 -16.02
C GLY A 375 0.38 -12.60 -17.35
N GLY A 376 1.01 -13.21 -18.35
CA GLY A 376 0.43 -13.38 -19.68
C GLY A 376 0.79 -12.28 -20.68
N ASN A 377 1.38 -11.17 -20.22
CA ASN A 377 1.59 -9.97 -21.02
C ASN A 377 3.08 -9.65 -21.22
N ILE A 378 3.41 -9.07 -22.38
CA ILE A 378 4.76 -8.59 -22.72
C ILE A 378 4.85 -7.09 -22.40
N CYS A 379 5.57 -6.74 -21.34
CA CYS A 379 5.83 -5.36 -20.95
C CYS A 379 7.13 -4.84 -21.57
N GLY A 380 7.21 -3.53 -21.83
CA GLY A 380 8.45 -2.88 -22.27
C GLY A 380 8.56 -2.60 -23.76
N ALA A 381 7.54 -2.95 -24.55
CA ALA A 381 7.42 -2.50 -25.93
C ALA A 381 7.21 -0.97 -25.98
N ALA A 382 7.77 -0.33 -27.00
CA ALA A 382 7.47 1.05 -27.31
C ALA A 382 6.02 1.19 -27.79
N VAL A 383 5.38 2.32 -27.51
CA VAL A 383 4.02 2.59 -28.03
C VAL A 383 4.06 2.81 -29.55
N ASN A 384 5.20 3.28 -30.07
CA ASN A 384 5.36 3.64 -31.47
C ASN A 384 6.18 2.63 -32.31
N SER A 385 6.56 1.49 -31.72
CA SER A 385 7.28 0.41 -32.43
C SER A 385 7.01 -0.93 -31.75
N ASN A 386 7.06 -2.03 -32.51
CA ASN A 386 6.97 -3.38 -31.97
C ASN A 386 8.24 -3.82 -31.19
N GLU A 387 9.22 -2.94 -31.06
CA GLU A 387 10.48 -3.19 -30.39
C GLU A 387 10.49 -2.67 -28.95
N ALA A 388 11.51 -3.03 -28.17
CA ALA A 388 11.69 -2.52 -26.82
C ALA A 388 11.90 -1.00 -26.81
N ALA A 389 11.23 -0.31 -25.88
CA ALA A 389 11.43 1.12 -25.64
C ALA A 389 12.86 1.40 -25.16
N THR A 390 13.45 2.48 -25.66
CA THR A 390 14.79 2.97 -25.29
C THR A 390 14.71 4.13 -24.31
N SER A 391 13.59 4.84 -24.32
CA SER A 391 13.32 5.94 -23.42
C SER A 391 11.83 6.01 -23.07
N VAL A 392 11.52 6.80 -22.05
CA VAL A 392 10.16 7.02 -21.59
C VAL A 392 9.98 8.52 -21.39
N HIS A 393 8.99 9.10 -22.08
CA HIS A 393 8.58 10.48 -21.87
C HIS A 393 7.55 10.51 -20.74
N VAL A 394 7.78 11.34 -19.72
CA VAL A 394 6.92 11.41 -18.54
C VAL A 394 6.31 12.80 -18.43
N PHE A 395 4.99 12.83 -18.30
CA PHE A 395 4.19 14.04 -18.15
C PHE A 395 3.77 14.19 -16.70
N MET A 396 4.24 15.21 -16.01
CA MET A 396 3.91 15.50 -14.61
C MET A 396 3.14 16.80 -14.50
N ILE A 397 2.05 16.81 -13.74
CA ILE A 397 1.33 18.03 -13.37
C ILE A 397 1.78 18.48 -11.98
N GLN A 398 1.83 19.80 -11.78
CA GLN A 398 2.11 20.41 -10.49
C GLN A 398 1.22 21.63 -10.28
N SER A 399 0.61 21.72 -9.09
CA SER A 399 -0.13 22.92 -8.70
C SER A 399 0.80 24.09 -8.44
N LEU A 400 0.40 25.28 -8.91
CA LEU A 400 1.11 26.52 -8.56
C LEU A 400 0.86 26.95 -7.12
N LEU A 401 -0.34 26.71 -6.60
CA LEU A 401 -0.76 27.25 -5.31
C LEU A 401 -0.63 26.25 -4.15
N SER A 402 -0.48 24.96 -4.42
CA SER A 402 -0.27 23.94 -3.37
C SER A 402 0.98 23.09 -3.60
N ALA A 403 1.20 22.09 -2.74
CA ALA A 403 2.28 21.10 -2.88
C ALA A 403 1.91 19.94 -3.82
N PHE A 404 0.67 19.93 -4.35
CA PHE A 404 0.17 18.87 -5.21
C PHE A 404 1.01 18.72 -6.48
N LYS A 405 1.44 17.49 -6.75
CA LYS A 405 2.18 17.09 -7.96
C LYS A 405 2.01 15.60 -8.22
N GLU A 406 1.70 15.24 -9.46
CA GLU A 406 1.48 13.85 -9.85
C GLU A 406 1.91 13.59 -11.31
N VAL A 407 2.32 12.36 -11.60
CA VAL A 407 2.56 11.95 -12.98
C VAL A 407 1.23 11.68 -13.65
N ALA A 408 0.90 12.49 -14.65
CA ALA A 408 -0.32 12.39 -15.44
C ALA A 408 -0.24 11.21 -16.42
N HIS A 409 0.86 11.10 -17.16
CA HIS A 409 1.01 10.09 -18.20
C HIS A 409 2.47 9.66 -18.40
N ILE A 410 2.66 8.41 -18.81
CA ILE A 410 3.96 7.77 -19.06
C ILE A 410 3.92 7.18 -20.47
N LEU A 411 4.85 7.61 -21.33
CA LEU A 411 4.88 7.24 -22.73
C LEU A 411 6.23 6.55 -23.09
N PRO A 412 6.29 5.20 -23.08
CA PRO A 412 7.46 4.46 -23.52
C PRO A 412 7.63 4.53 -25.04
N VAL A 413 8.82 4.91 -25.51
CA VAL A 413 9.11 5.13 -26.94
C VAL A 413 10.48 4.59 -27.33
N LYS A 414 10.68 4.34 -28.62
CA LYS A 414 12.01 4.02 -29.18
C LYS A 414 12.68 5.23 -29.82
N ALA A 415 11.92 5.98 -30.61
CA ALA A 415 12.35 7.23 -31.24
C ALA A 415 11.08 8.05 -31.53
N LEU A 416 11.00 9.28 -31.05
CA LEU A 416 9.80 10.12 -31.18
C LEU A 416 10.09 11.26 -32.15
N GLN A 417 9.14 11.58 -33.05
CA GLN A 417 9.21 12.77 -33.88
C GLN A 417 8.49 13.95 -33.19
N GLY A 418 8.81 15.18 -33.59
CA GLY A 418 8.20 16.37 -32.97
C GLY A 418 6.69 16.45 -33.19
N GLU A 419 6.21 15.92 -34.31
CA GLU A 419 4.79 15.77 -34.66
C GLU A 419 4.08 14.83 -33.67
N ASP A 420 4.68 13.67 -33.39
CA ASP A 420 4.13 12.69 -32.44
C ASP A 420 4.05 13.28 -31.04
N LEU A 421 5.12 13.97 -30.61
CA LEU A 421 5.16 14.63 -29.32
C LEU A 421 4.14 15.77 -29.22
N HIS A 422 3.96 16.56 -30.28
CA HIS A 422 2.92 17.60 -30.34
C HIS A 422 1.52 17.01 -30.17
N CYS A 423 1.20 15.96 -30.92
CA CYS A 423 -0.09 15.27 -30.82
C CYS A 423 -0.34 14.75 -29.40
N MET A 424 0.67 14.11 -28.78
CA MET A 424 0.56 13.61 -27.41
C MET A 424 0.43 14.73 -26.38
N LEU A 425 1.23 15.80 -26.50
CA LEU A 425 1.16 16.95 -25.59
C LEU A 425 -0.21 17.63 -25.68
N LYS A 426 -0.74 17.84 -26.89
CA LYS A 426 -2.09 18.37 -27.10
C LYS A 426 -3.16 17.45 -26.51
N LYS A 427 -3.06 16.13 -26.70
CA LYS A 427 -3.98 15.13 -26.12
C LYS A 427 -3.98 15.19 -24.59
N VAL A 428 -2.81 15.27 -23.96
CA VAL A 428 -2.68 15.38 -22.49
C VAL A 428 -3.28 16.69 -21.99
N ILE A 429 -3.00 17.84 -22.63
CA ILE A 429 -3.55 19.14 -22.20
C ILE A 429 -5.07 19.14 -22.30
N LEU A 430 -5.65 18.69 -23.42
CA LEU A 430 -7.10 18.63 -23.61
C LEU A 430 -7.76 17.70 -22.58
N GLY A 431 -7.20 16.51 -22.35
CA GLY A 431 -7.74 15.57 -21.37
C GLY A 431 -7.65 16.08 -19.93
N LEU A 432 -6.61 16.84 -19.58
CA LEU A 432 -6.50 17.48 -18.26
C LEU A 432 -7.56 18.58 -18.06
N GLU A 433 -7.83 19.38 -19.10
CA GLU A 433 -8.85 20.43 -19.06
C GLU A 433 -10.26 19.87 -19.01
N GLU A 434 -10.54 18.76 -19.71
CA GLU A 434 -11.81 18.05 -19.63
C GLU A 434 -12.09 17.50 -18.23
N ILE A 435 -11.05 17.05 -17.51
CA ILE A 435 -11.17 16.64 -16.10
C ILE A 435 -11.49 17.83 -15.17
N GLY A 436 -11.08 19.05 -15.55
CA GLY A 436 -11.25 20.27 -14.76
C GLY A 436 -9.95 20.90 -14.25
N TYR A 437 -8.78 20.34 -14.59
CA TYR A 437 -7.51 21.04 -14.32
C TYR A 437 -7.36 22.24 -15.25
N ARG A 438 -6.88 23.36 -14.71
CA ARG A 438 -6.53 24.54 -15.51
C ARG A 438 -5.03 24.51 -15.81
N VAL A 439 -4.66 24.00 -16.99
CA VAL A 439 -3.27 23.96 -17.46
C VAL A 439 -2.89 25.32 -17.99
N ILE A 440 -1.84 25.93 -17.43
CA ILE A 440 -1.44 27.28 -17.84
C ILE A 440 -0.07 27.36 -18.51
N ALA A 441 0.83 26.40 -18.24
CA ALA A 441 2.17 26.41 -18.81
C ALA A 441 2.68 24.99 -19.10
N VAL A 442 3.49 24.87 -20.14
CA VAL A 442 4.32 23.69 -20.43
C VAL A 442 5.77 24.00 -20.08
N VAL A 443 6.40 23.13 -19.29
CA VAL A 443 7.79 23.27 -18.84
C VAL A 443 8.62 22.07 -19.28
N CYS A 444 9.71 22.30 -20.00
CA CYS A 444 10.65 21.23 -20.38
C CYS A 444 12.06 21.77 -20.65
N ASP A 445 12.99 20.88 -20.95
CA ASP A 445 14.35 21.25 -21.35
C ASP A 445 14.41 21.94 -22.73
N ASN A 446 15.61 22.36 -23.14
CA ASN A 446 15.82 22.96 -24.45
C ASN A 446 16.18 21.91 -25.52
N ASN A 447 15.54 20.74 -25.53
CA ASN A 447 15.74 19.74 -26.57
C ASN A 447 15.10 20.19 -27.90
N SER A 448 15.72 19.85 -29.02
CA SER A 448 15.22 20.14 -30.37
C SER A 448 13.84 19.50 -30.62
N LEU A 449 13.59 18.32 -30.06
CA LEU A 449 12.30 17.63 -30.14
C LEU A 449 11.19 18.46 -29.48
N ASN A 450 11.44 18.92 -28.26
CA ASN A 450 10.51 19.76 -27.49
C ASN A 450 10.22 21.08 -28.20
N ARG A 451 11.26 21.74 -28.74
CA ARG A 451 11.08 22.96 -29.55
C ARG A 451 10.23 22.69 -30.80
N LYS A 452 10.43 21.57 -31.49
CA LYS A 452 9.65 21.22 -32.69
C LYS A 452 8.18 20.99 -32.34
N ALA A 453 7.90 20.28 -31.25
CA ALA A 453 6.54 20.04 -30.79
C ALA A 453 5.81 21.34 -30.39
N MET A 454 6.49 22.26 -29.71
CA MET A 454 5.90 23.53 -29.30
C MET A 454 5.62 24.48 -30.49
N LYS A 455 6.47 24.50 -31.52
CA LYS A 455 6.24 25.30 -32.73
C LYS A 455 4.90 25.00 -33.39
N MET A 456 4.46 23.74 -33.35
CA MET A 456 3.23 23.26 -33.99
C MET A 456 1.93 23.68 -33.29
N PHE A 457 2.01 24.34 -32.13
CA PHE A 457 0.82 24.96 -31.52
C PHE A 457 0.36 26.23 -32.25
N LEU A 458 1.19 26.78 -33.15
CA LEU A 458 0.79 27.85 -34.06
C LEU A 458 0.54 27.29 -35.47
N PRO A 459 -0.43 27.88 -36.22
CA PRO A 459 -0.64 27.52 -37.63
C PRO A 459 0.63 27.68 -38.47
N GLU A 460 1.40 28.74 -38.23
CA GLU A 460 2.74 28.93 -38.76
C GLU A 460 3.77 28.48 -37.72
N PRO A 461 4.53 27.39 -37.97
CA PRO A 461 5.40 26.79 -36.96
C PRO A 461 6.51 27.74 -36.47
N LYS A 462 6.28 28.41 -35.35
CA LYS A 462 7.20 29.37 -34.74
C LYS A 462 7.29 29.17 -33.22
N LEU A 463 8.50 29.34 -32.69
CA LEU A 463 8.71 29.27 -31.25
C LEU A 463 8.28 30.61 -30.65
N SER A 464 7.40 30.56 -29.65
CA SER A 464 6.79 31.73 -29.02
C SER A 464 6.78 31.53 -27.50
N PRO A 465 6.92 32.59 -26.68
CA PRO A 465 6.76 32.46 -25.23
C PRO A 465 5.32 32.12 -24.82
N VAL A 466 4.35 32.52 -25.65
CA VAL A 466 2.91 32.36 -25.41
C VAL A 466 2.23 31.79 -26.65
N TYR A 467 1.34 30.84 -26.43
CA TYR A 467 0.53 30.18 -27.45
C TYR A 467 -0.97 30.35 -27.13
N PRO A 468 -1.87 30.32 -28.14
CA PRO A 468 -3.29 30.15 -27.87
C PRO A 468 -3.52 28.78 -27.23
N HIS A 469 -4.33 28.74 -26.17
CA HIS A 469 -4.54 27.51 -25.42
C HIS A 469 -5.43 26.54 -26.22
N PRO A 470 -5.07 25.24 -26.32
CA PRO A 470 -5.76 24.31 -27.22
C PRO A 470 -7.21 23.98 -26.84
N ALA A 471 -7.58 24.11 -25.56
CA ALA A 471 -8.95 23.93 -25.10
C ALA A 471 -9.80 25.21 -25.20
N ASP A 472 -9.15 26.38 -25.21
CA ASP A 472 -9.80 27.69 -25.19
C ASP A 472 -8.85 28.72 -25.82
N PRO A 473 -9.02 29.08 -27.10
CA PRO A 473 -8.11 29.97 -27.83
C PRO A 473 -7.91 31.35 -27.21
N ASP A 474 -8.86 31.83 -26.38
CA ASP A 474 -8.79 33.14 -25.72
C ASP A 474 -7.84 33.12 -24.50
N ARG A 475 -7.52 31.92 -23.99
CA ARG A 475 -6.57 31.74 -22.89
C ARG A 475 -5.13 31.58 -23.41
N PRO A 476 -4.12 32.10 -22.69
CA PRO A 476 -2.72 31.85 -23.00
C PRO A 476 -2.27 30.48 -22.46
N LEU A 477 -1.42 29.82 -23.24
CA LEU A 477 -0.58 28.69 -22.82
C LEU A 477 0.89 29.14 -22.87
N PHE A 478 1.53 29.22 -21.71
CA PHE A 478 2.93 29.66 -21.59
C PHE A 478 3.91 28.52 -21.87
N TYR A 479 5.01 28.81 -22.54
CA TYR A 479 6.09 27.83 -22.76
C TYR A 479 7.37 28.24 -22.04
N VAL A 480 7.77 27.46 -21.04
CA VAL A 480 8.92 27.78 -20.19
C VAL A 480 10.01 26.74 -20.39
N VAL A 481 11.22 27.21 -20.68
CA VAL A 481 12.40 26.34 -20.68
C VAL A 481 12.94 26.26 -19.26
N ASP A 482 13.24 25.05 -18.80
CA ASP A 482 13.72 24.77 -17.45
C ASP A 482 14.91 25.66 -17.05
N ALA A 483 14.72 26.45 -15.98
CA ALA A 483 15.69 27.40 -15.48
C ALA A 483 16.95 26.70 -14.95
N VAL A 484 16.82 25.50 -14.37
CA VAL A 484 17.98 24.74 -13.86
C VAL A 484 18.87 24.28 -15.01
N HIS A 485 18.26 23.76 -16.08
CA HIS A 485 18.95 23.44 -17.31
C HIS A 485 19.61 24.68 -17.96
N LEU A 486 18.91 25.81 -18.04
CA LEU A 486 19.47 27.07 -18.55
C LEU A 486 20.69 27.52 -17.74
N PHE A 487 20.64 27.40 -16.41
CA PHE A 487 21.76 27.76 -15.53
C PHE A 487 22.99 26.87 -15.79
N LYS A 488 22.78 25.56 -15.97
CA LYS A 488 23.82 24.62 -16.41
C LYS A 488 24.39 25.00 -17.79
N CYS A 489 23.54 25.42 -18.72
CA CYS A 489 23.92 25.86 -20.06
C CYS A 489 24.79 27.13 -20.02
N ILE A 490 24.42 28.15 -19.25
CA ILE A 490 25.21 29.40 -19.13
C ILE A 490 26.64 29.08 -18.68
N ARG A 491 26.81 28.28 -17.62
CA ARG A 491 28.14 27.82 -17.16
C ARG A 491 28.87 27.01 -18.23
N ASN A 492 28.20 26.04 -18.85
CA ASN A 492 28.83 25.19 -19.87
C ASN A 492 29.27 25.98 -21.11
N ASN A 493 28.49 26.98 -21.52
CA ASN A 493 28.87 27.90 -22.58
C ASN A 493 30.14 28.66 -22.20
N TRP A 494 30.25 29.14 -20.95
CA TRP A 494 31.43 29.86 -20.48
C TRP A 494 32.69 28.98 -20.47
N LEU A 495 32.55 27.75 -19.95
CA LEU A 495 33.63 26.75 -19.89
C LEU A 495 34.15 26.34 -21.28
N ASN A 496 33.27 26.33 -22.29
CA ASN A 496 33.60 25.87 -23.64
C ASN A 496 34.04 27.02 -24.57
N GLN A 497 34.21 28.25 -24.06
CA GLN A 497 34.72 29.35 -24.87
C GLN A 497 36.15 29.06 -25.34
N LYS A 498 36.41 29.31 -26.63
CA LYS A 498 37.71 29.02 -27.27
C LYS A 498 38.64 30.23 -27.35
N ASN A 499 38.16 31.41 -26.96
CA ASN A 499 38.94 32.64 -26.97
C ASN A 499 39.96 32.67 -25.80
N ALA A 500 40.93 33.59 -25.91
CA ALA A 500 41.92 33.81 -24.87
C ALA A 500 41.23 34.13 -23.53
N GLY A 501 41.62 33.41 -22.47
CA GLY A 501 41.04 33.61 -21.14
C GLY A 501 39.64 33.04 -20.93
N THR A 502 39.08 32.27 -21.89
CA THR A 502 37.73 31.67 -21.77
C THR A 502 36.69 32.74 -21.38
N CYS A 503 36.60 33.79 -22.19
CA CYS A 503 35.88 35.00 -21.87
C CYS A 503 34.50 35.05 -22.51
N PHE A 504 33.54 35.68 -21.83
CA PHE A 504 32.35 36.24 -22.44
C PHE A 504 32.50 37.74 -22.65
N PHE A 505 31.96 38.23 -23.74
CA PHE A 505 31.79 39.63 -24.03
C PHE A 505 30.31 39.97 -24.00
N TYR A 506 29.90 40.81 -23.06
CA TYR A 506 28.49 41.08 -22.79
C TYR A 506 28.25 42.59 -22.65
N PRO A 507 27.02 43.09 -22.90
CA PRO A 507 26.70 44.51 -22.72
C PRO A 507 26.75 44.89 -21.24
N ARG A 508 27.15 46.11 -20.89
CA ARG A 508 27.11 46.54 -19.49
C ARG A 508 25.66 46.58 -19.00
N PHE A 509 25.45 46.04 -17.80
CA PHE A 509 24.18 46.04 -17.08
C PHE A 509 24.44 46.62 -15.69
N GLU A 510 23.75 47.70 -15.35
CA GLU A 510 23.88 48.37 -14.06
C GLU A 510 22.80 47.85 -13.10
N LEU A 511 23.19 47.04 -12.12
CA LEU A 511 22.26 46.35 -11.21
C LEU A 511 21.52 47.27 -10.22
N SER A 512 21.98 48.51 -10.07
CA SER A 512 21.40 49.48 -9.13
C SER A 512 20.09 50.09 -9.66
N ASN A 513 20.01 50.34 -10.96
CA ASN A 513 18.87 50.96 -11.63
C ASN A 513 18.31 50.11 -12.80
N ASN A 514 18.85 48.91 -13.04
CA ASN A 514 18.50 48.02 -14.14
C ASN A 514 18.73 48.65 -15.54
N GLU A 515 19.71 49.55 -15.68
CA GLU A 515 20.06 50.14 -16.98
C GLU A 515 20.96 49.23 -17.81
N VAL A 516 20.65 49.15 -19.11
CA VAL A 516 21.43 48.44 -20.12
C VAL A 516 22.15 49.47 -20.97
N HIS A 517 23.46 49.33 -21.12
CA HIS A 517 24.30 50.22 -21.93
C HIS A 517 24.85 49.46 -23.16
N PRO A 518 24.17 49.50 -24.32
CA PRO A 518 24.55 48.74 -25.51
C PRO A 518 25.96 49.03 -26.04
N GLU A 519 26.38 50.28 -25.91
CA GLU A 519 27.67 50.81 -26.35
C GLU A 519 28.84 50.36 -25.46
N CYS A 520 28.56 49.94 -24.22
CA CYS A 520 29.57 49.57 -23.24
C CYS A 520 29.78 48.05 -23.22
N LYS A 521 30.80 47.56 -23.93
CA LYS A 521 31.18 46.14 -23.94
C LYS A 521 32.02 45.77 -22.72
N MET A 522 31.58 44.75 -21.99
CA MET A 522 32.24 44.19 -20.81
C MET A 522 32.84 42.82 -21.10
N THR A 523 33.88 42.42 -20.36
CA THR A 523 34.57 41.12 -20.53
C THR A 523 34.53 40.33 -19.22
N ALA A 524 33.87 39.17 -19.21
CA ALA A 524 33.90 38.23 -18.09
C ALA A 524 34.82 37.05 -18.42
N SER A 525 35.97 36.96 -17.76
CA SER A 525 36.92 35.87 -17.96
C SER A 525 36.70 34.73 -16.96
N PHE A 526 36.50 33.50 -17.47
CA PHE A 526 36.47 32.30 -16.63
C PHE A 526 37.87 31.96 -16.10
N LYS A 527 38.94 32.42 -16.76
CA LYS A 527 40.31 32.23 -16.30
C LYS A 527 40.53 32.88 -14.93
N HIS A 528 39.95 34.06 -14.66
CA HIS A 528 40.06 34.68 -13.32
C HIS A 528 39.49 33.82 -12.20
N LEU A 529 38.47 33.00 -12.46
CA LEU A 529 37.96 32.05 -11.47
C LEU A 529 39.01 30.96 -11.17
N ARG A 530 39.69 30.47 -12.21
CA ARG A 530 40.80 29.51 -12.05
C ARG A 530 42.00 30.13 -11.34
N ASP A 531 42.34 31.37 -11.69
CA ASP A 531 43.45 32.10 -11.10
C ASP A 531 43.17 32.41 -9.62
N LEU A 532 41.95 32.88 -9.29
CA LEU A 532 41.51 33.09 -7.91
C LEU A 532 41.61 31.80 -7.08
N HIS A 533 41.07 30.68 -7.58
CA HIS A 533 41.18 29.40 -6.89
C HIS A 533 42.63 28.94 -6.73
N LYS A 534 43.49 29.16 -7.74
CA LYS A 534 44.90 28.78 -7.69
C LYS A 534 45.66 29.59 -6.64
N GLU A 535 45.42 30.89 -6.57
CA GLU A 535 46.04 31.78 -5.58
C GLU A 535 45.55 31.52 -4.17
N GLU A 536 44.26 31.23 -3.99
CA GLU A 536 43.69 30.96 -2.67
C GLU A 536 43.89 29.49 -2.22
N SER A 537 44.25 28.58 -3.13
CA SER A 537 44.48 27.16 -2.83
C SER A 537 45.40 26.91 -1.62
N PRO A 538 46.59 27.56 -1.51
CA PRO A 538 47.49 27.38 -0.36
C PRO A 538 47.02 28.11 0.92
N LEU A 539 46.02 29.00 0.83
CA LEU A 539 45.56 29.79 1.98
C LEU A 539 44.60 28.98 2.85
N LEU A 540 44.69 29.19 4.16
CA LEU A 540 43.77 28.59 5.14
C LEU A 540 42.40 29.29 5.14
N LEU A 541 42.41 30.61 4.98
CA LEU A 541 41.22 31.45 4.81
C LEU A 541 41.10 31.87 3.35
N LYS A 542 40.00 31.50 2.70
CA LYS A 542 39.74 31.74 1.27
C LYS A 542 38.53 32.64 1.13
N SER A 543 38.62 33.68 0.31
CA SER A 543 37.50 34.59 0.05
C SER A 543 36.47 33.89 -0.85
N GLY A 544 36.95 33.14 -1.86
CA GLY A 544 36.15 32.30 -2.74
C GLY A 544 36.02 30.85 -2.23
N TYR A 545 35.81 30.65 -0.92
CA TYR A 545 35.87 29.33 -0.27
C TYR A 545 34.98 28.23 -0.88
N GLY A 546 33.87 28.61 -1.54
CA GLY A 546 32.97 27.68 -2.20
C GLY A 546 33.48 27.15 -3.54
N LEU A 547 34.49 27.79 -4.14
CA LEU A 547 35.00 27.44 -5.45
C LEU A 547 35.93 26.22 -5.35
N THR A 548 35.64 25.18 -6.12
CA THR A 548 36.46 23.96 -6.13
C THR A 548 37.04 23.67 -7.52
N SER A 549 38.13 22.89 -7.56
CA SER A 549 38.71 22.41 -8.82
C SER A 549 37.68 21.67 -9.71
N LYS A 550 36.72 20.95 -9.10
CA LYS A 550 35.65 20.26 -9.83
C LYS A 550 34.67 21.23 -10.50
N ALA A 551 34.33 22.33 -9.85
CA ALA A 551 33.47 23.35 -10.45
C ALA A 551 34.14 24.08 -11.63
N LEU A 552 35.47 24.24 -11.56
CA LEU A 552 36.28 24.90 -12.59
C LEU A 552 36.64 24.00 -13.78
N ASN A 553 36.75 22.69 -13.54
CA ASN A 553 37.13 21.69 -14.53
C ASN A 553 36.25 20.43 -14.41
N PRO A 554 34.93 20.54 -14.63
CA PRO A 554 34.02 19.42 -14.47
C PRO A 554 34.18 18.39 -15.60
N SER A 555 34.13 17.10 -15.25
CA SER A 555 33.95 16.01 -16.20
C SER A 555 32.58 16.09 -16.91
N SER A 556 32.38 15.29 -17.95
CA SER A 556 31.12 15.25 -18.71
C SER A 556 29.90 14.96 -17.84
N PHE A 557 30.03 14.11 -16.82
CA PHE A 557 28.94 13.81 -15.89
C PHE A 557 28.73 14.96 -14.87
N GLU A 558 29.82 15.49 -14.31
CA GLU A 558 29.77 16.62 -13.37
C GLU A 558 29.20 17.90 -14.00
N ARG A 559 29.24 18.05 -15.33
CA ARG A 559 28.55 19.15 -16.03
C ARG A 559 27.03 19.14 -15.83
N GLN A 560 26.43 18.02 -15.43
CA GLN A 560 25.00 17.96 -15.11
C GLN A 560 24.67 18.36 -13.67
N ASP A 561 25.68 18.54 -12.81
CA ASP A 561 25.48 18.89 -11.41
C ASP A 561 25.29 20.41 -11.23
N VAL A 562 24.10 20.80 -10.75
CA VAL A 562 23.77 22.19 -10.42
C VAL A 562 24.54 22.69 -9.19
N LYS A 563 24.94 21.82 -8.25
CA LYS A 563 25.74 22.22 -7.07
C LYS A 563 27.08 22.82 -7.51
N LEU A 564 27.70 22.27 -8.55
CA LEU A 564 28.94 22.83 -9.12
C LEU A 564 28.72 24.16 -9.86
N VAL A 565 27.54 24.37 -10.45
CA VAL A 565 27.18 25.66 -11.05
C VAL A 565 27.08 26.73 -9.97
N LEU A 566 26.46 26.41 -8.83
CA LEU A 566 26.33 27.31 -7.66
C LEU A 566 27.68 27.65 -7.00
N GLN A 567 28.72 26.83 -7.20
CA GLN A 567 30.07 27.17 -6.74
C GLN A 567 30.73 28.24 -7.62
N VAL A 568 30.41 28.26 -8.92
CA VAL A 568 30.89 29.29 -9.86
C VAL A 568 30.10 30.58 -9.68
N PHE A 569 28.78 30.48 -9.71
CA PHE A 569 27.88 31.61 -9.49
C PHE A 569 27.58 31.72 -8.01
N ASN A 570 28.48 32.38 -7.28
CA ASN A 570 28.43 32.54 -5.84
C ASN A 570 28.70 34.01 -5.45
N PRO A 571 27.92 34.62 -4.55
CA PRO A 571 28.15 35.99 -4.10
C PRO A 571 29.58 36.23 -3.57
N HIS A 572 30.13 35.29 -2.79
CA HIS A 572 31.47 35.40 -2.23
C HIS A 572 32.56 35.37 -3.30
N VAL A 573 32.37 34.58 -4.36
CA VAL A 573 33.29 34.54 -5.51
C VAL A 573 33.24 35.86 -6.27
N ALA A 574 32.06 36.45 -6.44
CA ALA A 574 31.93 37.76 -7.08
C ALA A 574 32.63 38.86 -6.27
N GLU A 575 32.44 38.89 -4.94
CA GLU A 575 33.12 39.87 -4.08
C GLU A 575 34.63 39.66 -4.03
N ALA A 576 35.10 38.40 -3.98
CA ALA A 576 36.51 38.06 -4.03
C ALA A 576 37.18 38.56 -5.33
N LEU A 577 36.50 38.43 -6.47
CA LEU A 577 36.97 38.98 -7.75
C LEU A 577 36.92 40.52 -7.78
N ALA A 578 35.88 41.13 -7.24
CA ALA A 578 35.75 42.58 -7.15
C ALA A 578 36.88 43.21 -6.32
N ALA A 579 37.30 42.54 -5.24
CA ALA A 579 38.42 42.95 -4.40
C ALA A 579 39.78 42.93 -5.12
N ARG A 580 39.91 42.28 -6.28
CA ARG A 580 41.14 42.26 -7.10
C ARG A 580 41.23 43.41 -8.11
N LYS A 581 40.38 44.44 -7.98
CA LYS A 581 40.40 45.62 -8.85
C LYS A 581 41.80 46.27 -8.87
N GLY A 582 42.34 46.49 -10.07
CA GLY A 582 43.65 47.13 -10.27
C GLY A 582 44.86 46.18 -10.25
N HIS A 583 44.68 44.89 -9.95
CA HIS A 583 45.75 43.89 -10.10
C HIS A 583 45.98 43.57 -11.58
N THR A 584 47.24 43.59 -12.03
CA THR A 584 47.63 43.34 -13.43
C THR A 584 47.23 41.95 -13.92
N ASP A 585 47.28 40.94 -13.03
CA ASP A 585 46.93 39.55 -13.36
C ASP A 585 45.41 39.29 -13.40
N PHE A 586 44.61 40.25 -12.92
CA PHE A 586 43.15 40.18 -12.84
C PHE A 586 42.47 41.28 -13.68
N GLN A 587 43.03 41.58 -14.85
CA GLN A 587 42.45 42.53 -15.78
C GLN A 587 41.03 42.09 -16.16
N HIS A 588 40.01 42.93 -15.88
CA HIS A 588 38.58 42.61 -16.03
C HIS A 588 37.94 41.78 -14.90
N ALA A 589 38.60 41.52 -13.77
CA ALA A 589 37.97 40.80 -12.66
C ALA A 589 36.70 41.48 -12.11
N THR A 590 36.65 42.82 -12.11
CA THR A 590 35.42 43.57 -11.77
C THR A 590 34.29 43.26 -12.75
N ALA A 591 34.57 43.18 -14.05
CA ALA A 591 33.58 42.80 -15.05
C ALA A 591 33.19 41.31 -14.94
N THR A 592 34.11 40.41 -14.55
CA THR A 592 33.73 39.02 -14.22
C THR A 592 32.78 38.97 -13.01
N ALA A 593 33.05 39.77 -11.98
CA ALA A 593 32.19 39.86 -10.79
C ALA A 593 30.78 40.36 -11.12
N GLU A 594 30.67 41.43 -11.92
CA GLU A 594 29.38 41.97 -12.36
C GLU A 594 28.57 40.94 -13.16
N PHE A 595 29.21 40.20 -14.08
CA PHE A 595 28.54 39.13 -14.81
C PHE A 595 27.95 38.06 -13.88
N ILE A 596 28.72 37.64 -12.88
CA ILE A 596 28.25 36.66 -11.88
C ILE A 596 27.05 37.23 -11.11
N LYS A 597 27.08 38.50 -10.71
CA LYS A 597 25.99 39.17 -9.99
C LYS A 597 24.72 39.27 -10.82
N ILE A 598 24.81 39.56 -12.12
CA ILE A 598 23.65 39.62 -13.04
C ILE A 598 22.96 38.26 -13.11
N ILE A 599 23.72 37.18 -13.34
CA ILE A 599 23.16 35.83 -13.43
C ILE A 599 22.61 35.36 -12.08
N LEU A 600 23.27 35.69 -10.97
CA LEU A 600 22.78 35.41 -9.62
C LEU A 600 21.45 36.12 -9.32
N ARG A 601 21.29 37.36 -9.77
CA ARG A 601 20.05 38.13 -9.60
C ARG A 601 18.90 37.46 -10.35
N TRP A 602 19.12 37.05 -11.59
CA TRP A 602 18.15 36.25 -12.36
C TRP A 602 17.80 34.93 -11.65
N TRP A 603 18.80 34.18 -11.21
CA TRP A 603 18.61 32.90 -10.51
C TRP A 603 17.83 33.05 -9.20
N SER A 604 18.09 34.12 -8.44
CA SER A 604 17.41 34.44 -7.18
C SER A 604 15.90 34.55 -7.37
N ILE A 605 15.47 35.16 -8.47
CA ILE A 605 14.06 35.41 -8.80
C ILE A 605 13.37 34.12 -9.30
N VAL A 606 14.00 33.39 -10.22
CA VAL A 606 13.38 32.23 -10.86
C VAL A 606 13.39 30.97 -10.00
N ASN A 607 14.18 30.93 -8.92
CA ASN A 607 14.32 29.77 -8.03
C ASN A 607 13.69 29.99 -6.63
N VAL A 608 12.59 30.75 -6.55
CA VAL A 608 11.80 30.93 -5.32
C VAL A 608 10.76 29.80 -5.21
N LYS A 609 10.99 28.85 -4.29
CA LYS A 609 10.13 27.67 -4.08
C LYS A 609 9.19 27.79 -2.88
N THR A 610 9.47 28.69 -1.94
CA THR A 610 8.70 28.89 -0.70
C THR A 610 8.43 30.38 -0.47
N PRO A 611 7.29 30.75 0.15
CA PRO A 611 6.95 32.15 0.39
C PRO A 611 7.94 32.90 1.30
N SER A 612 8.53 32.21 2.26
CA SER A 612 9.41 32.81 3.27
C SER A 612 10.88 32.88 2.87
N LYS A 613 11.26 32.40 1.68
CA LYS A 613 12.67 32.31 1.25
C LYS A 613 13.39 33.67 1.32
N GLY A 614 12.82 34.69 0.68
CA GLY A 614 13.38 36.05 0.68
C GLY A 614 13.46 36.68 2.08
N PHE A 615 12.48 36.42 2.94
CA PHE A 615 12.50 36.88 4.34
C PHE A 615 13.67 36.26 5.12
N HIS A 616 13.84 34.93 5.05
CA HIS A 616 14.92 34.25 5.76
C HIS A 616 16.31 34.67 5.26
N HIS A 617 16.45 34.90 3.95
CA HIS A 617 17.71 35.31 3.34
C HIS A 617 17.94 36.83 3.36
N ARG A 618 16.96 37.62 3.80
CA ARG A 618 16.96 39.09 3.75
C ARG A 618 17.25 39.61 2.34
N ASN A 619 16.62 38.99 1.34
CA ASN A 619 16.83 39.29 -0.07
C ASN A 619 15.50 39.47 -0.80
N VAL A 620 15.18 40.71 -1.17
CA VAL A 620 13.95 41.10 -1.87
C VAL A 620 13.79 40.36 -3.21
N TYR A 621 14.89 39.97 -3.86
CA TYR A 621 14.85 39.25 -5.13
C TYR A 621 14.60 37.75 -4.96
N GLU A 622 14.58 37.23 -3.74
CA GLU A 622 14.16 35.87 -3.41
C GLU A 622 12.77 35.80 -2.77
N GLU A 623 12.04 36.92 -2.78
CA GLU A 623 10.64 36.98 -2.39
C GLU A 623 9.71 36.54 -3.54
N PRO A 624 8.50 36.04 -3.24
CA PRO A 624 7.50 35.74 -4.25
C PRO A 624 7.18 36.96 -5.13
N MET A 625 6.91 36.75 -6.41
CA MET A 625 6.46 37.82 -7.29
C MET A 625 4.97 38.08 -7.04
N SER A 626 4.58 39.35 -6.91
CA SER A 626 3.22 39.76 -6.50
C SER A 626 2.77 41.01 -7.27
N ASN A 627 1.53 41.48 -7.03
CA ASN A 627 0.89 42.57 -7.78
C ASN A 627 1.38 43.99 -7.45
N HIS A 628 2.63 44.14 -7.03
CA HIS A 628 3.16 45.47 -6.77
C HIS A 628 3.53 46.13 -8.09
N THR A 629 2.96 47.30 -8.36
CA THR A 629 3.25 48.14 -9.53
C THR A 629 4.75 48.43 -9.68
N ASP A 630 5.48 48.44 -8.57
CA ASP A 630 6.93 48.67 -8.50
C ASP A 630 7.71 47.44 -8.02
N ASP A 631 7.33 46.22 -8.41
CA ASP A 631 8.12 45.02 -8.05
C ASP A 631 9.52 45.09 -8.71
N PRO A 632 10.62 45.20 -7.94
CA PRO A 632 11.97 45.29 -8.50
C PRO A 632 12.36 44.03 -9.28
N LYS A 633 11.73 42.88 -9.00
CA LYS A 633 11.94 41.62 -9.73
C LYS A 633 11.38 41.71 -11.15
N ALA A 634 10.19 42.31 -11.31
CA ALA A 634 9.56 42.52 -12.62
C ALA A 634 10.37 43.52 -13.47
N SER A 635 10.81 44.63 -12.86
CA SER A 635 11.71 45.60 -13.51
C SER A 635 13.02 44.94 -13.97
N PHE A 636 13.66 44.16 -13.09
CA PHE A 636 14.88 43.43 -13.43
C PHE A 636 14.67 42.44 -14.58
N LEU A 637 13.61 41.63 -14.56
CA LEU A 637 13.34 40.68 -15.65
C LEU A 637 13.13 41.36 -16.99
N SER A 638 12.43 42.50 -17.00
CA SER A 638 12.25 43.32 -18.22
C SER A 638 13.60 43.81 -18.76
N ALA A 639 14.44 44.40 -17.90
CA ALA A 639 15.77 44.86 -18.28
C ALA A 639 16.69 43.70 -18.70
N PHE A 640 16.57 42.55 -18.05
CA PHE A 640 17.33 41.34 -18.38
C PHE A 640 16.98 40.82 -19.78
N ILE A 641 15.70 40.87 -20.18
CA ILE A 641 15.28 40.54 -21.54
C ILE A 641 15.92 41.52 -22.54
N THR A 642 15.85 42.83 -22.28
CA THR A 642 16.51 43.85 -23.12
C THR A 642 18.02 43.61 -23.21
N TRP A 643 18.67 43.25 -22.11
CA TRP A 643 20.09 42.93 -22.08
C TRP A 643 20.45 41.73 -22.96
N LEU A 644 19.62 40.69 -22.97
CA LEU A 644 19.79 39.54 -23.87
C LEU A 644 19.57 39.91 -25.34
N ASP A 645 18.60 40.77 -25.63
CA ASP A 645 18.37 41.28 -26.99
C ASP A 645 19.58 42.07 -27.49
N VAL A 646 20.15 42.95 -26.65
CA VAL A 646 21.37 43.68 -26.98
C VAL A 646 22.56 42.72 -27.16
N TRP A 647 22.69 41.71 -26.31
CA TRP A 647 23.80 40.75 -26.38
C TRP A 647 23.76 39.91 -27.66
N GLU A 648 22.57 39.62 -28.21
CA GLU A 648 22.42 38.91 -29.48
C GLU A 648 23.11 39.63 -30.66
N PHE A 649 23.17 40.97 -30.63
CA PHE A 649 23.80 41.76 -31.68
C PHE A 649 25.32 41.68 -31.71
N TYR A 650 25.98 41.17 -30.65
CA TYR A 650 27.44 41.13 -30.59
C TYR A 650 28.09 40.17 -31.59
N ARG A 651 27.31 39.34 -32.34
CA ARG A 651 27.72 38.53 -33.52
C ARG A 651 29.21 38.15 -33.57
N HIS A 652 29.67 37.40 -32.58
CA HIS A 652 31.03 36.86 -32.54
C HIS A 652 30.99 35.32 -32.62
N ASP A 653 31.97 34.73 -33.32
CA ASP A 653 32.10 33.26 -33.39
C ASP A 653 32.46 32.64 -32.03
N THR A 654 33.12 33.42 -31.17
CA THR A 654 33.49 33.04 -29.80
C THR A 654 33.33 34.21 -28.85
N GLY A 655 33.11 33.92 -27.58
CA GLY A 655 32.94 34.91 -26.53
C GLY A 655 31.51 35.41 -26.34
N VAL A 656 30.52 34.72 -26.88
CA VAL A 656 29.09 34.97 -26.64
C VAL A 656 28.39 33.67 -26.25
N LEU A 657 27.18 33.77 -25.71
CA LEU A 657 26.32 32.60 -25.54
C LEU A 657 25.99 31.98 -26.90
N THR A 658 25.84 30.65 -26.97
CA THR A 658 25.32 30.04 -28.18
C THR A 658 23.92 30.58 -28.48
N GLN A 659 23.59 30.72 -29.77
CA GLN A 659 22.29 31.19 -30.21
C GLN A 659 21.13 30.42 -29.56
N GLU A 660 21.30 29.10 -29.39
CA GLU A 660 20.31 28.24 -28.74
C GLU A 660 20.13 28.57 -27.24
N THR A 661 21.23 28.82 -26.51
CA THR A 661 21.17 29.14 -25.07
C THR A 661 20.59 30.53 -24.86
N LEU A 662 21.04 31.52 -25.64
CA LEU A 662 20.54 32.90 -25.56
C LEU A 662 19.06 32.96 -25.91
N SER A 663 18.65 32.31 -27.00
CA SER A 663 17.25 32.28 -27.42
C SER A 663 16.36 31.60 -26.38
N ALA A 664 16.80 30.48 -25.79
CA ALA A 664 16.03 29.77 -24.77
C ALA A 664 15.96 30.53 -23.44
N LEU A 665 17.04 31.21 -23.05
CA LEU A 665 17.07 32.05 -21.85
C LEU A 665 16.12 33.25 -22.00
N ARG A 666 16.16 33.92 -23.15
CA ARG A 666 15.26 35.02 -23.49
C ARG A 666 13.80 34.55 -23.54
N LEU A 667 13.53 33.45 -24.22
CA LEU A 667 12.20 32.85 -24.32
C LEU A 667 11.63 32.55 -22.92
N SER A 668 12.40 31.86 -22.07
CA SER A 668 11.97 31.51 -20.72
C SER A 668 11.75 32.75 -19.85
N ALA A 669 12.63 33.77 -19.93
CA ALA A 669 12.45 35.03 -19.21
C ALA A 669 11.18 35.77 -19.66
N GLN A 670 10.92 35.85 -20.96
CA GLN A 670 9.69 36.44 -21.52
C GLN A 670 8.44 35.67 -21.07
N SER A 671 8.46 34.34 -21.14
CA SER A 671 7.36 33.48 -20.72
C SER A 671 7.05 33.62 -19.24
N LEU A 672 8.07 33.60 -18.37
CA LEU A 672 7.90 33.76 -16.92
C LEU A 672 7.35 35.16 -16.57
N PHE A 673 7.86 36.20 -17.22
CA PHE A 673 7.36 37.56 -17.02
C PHE A 673 5.89 37.71 -17.45
N ALA A 674 5.52 37.16 -18.61
CA ALA A 674 4.14 37.16 -19.09
C ALA A 674 3.21 36.29 -18.22
N LEU A 675 3.69 35.12 -17.78
CA LEU A 675 2.98 34.23 -16.86
C LEU A 675 2.63 34.93 -15.56
N VAL A 676 3.58 35.67 -14.96
CA VAL A 676 3.33 36.41 -13.71
C VAL A 676 2.26 37.47 -13.92
N LYS A 677 2.36 38.26 -15.00
CA LYS A 677 1.34 39.26 -15.31
C LYS A 677 -0.04 38.63 -15.44
N TYR A 678 -0.15 37.49 -16.12
CA TYR A 678 -1.42 36.77 -16.27
C TYR A 678 -1.95 36.22 -14.95
N CYS A 679 -1.13 35.51 -14.17
CA CYS A 679 -1.54 34.94 -12.88
C CYS A 679 -2.00 36.02 -11.89
N VAL A 680 -1.34 37.17 -11.89
CA VAL A 680 -1.63 38.25 -10.96
C VAL A 680 -2.81 39.10 -11.43
N SER A 681 -2.83 39.50 -12.71
CA SER A 681 -3.84 40.43 -13.23
C SER A 681 -5.16 39.74 -13.57
N GLU A 682 -5.10 38.58 -14.23
CA GLU A 682 -6.28 37.87 -14.75
C GLU A 682 -6.78 36.78 -13.78
N LEU A 683 -5.87 36.05 -13.12
CA LEU A 683 -6.27 35.00 -12.16
C LEU A 683 -6.33 35.50 -10.71
N HIS A 684 -5.99 36.76 -10.46
CA HIS A 684 -5.99 37.41 -9.15
C HIS A 684 -5.20 36.66 -8.06
N PHE A 685 -4.08 36.03 -8.44
CA PHE A 685 -3.20 35.37 -7.48
C PHE A 685 -2.50 36.42 -6.61
N LYS A 686 -2.44 36.18 -5.29
CA LYS A 686 -1.72 37.06 -4.35
C LYS A 686 -0.22 37.13 -4.67
N TYR A 687 0.36 36.00 -5.03
CA TYR A 687 1.75 35.88 -5.44
C TYR A 687 1.95 34.62 -6.28
N ILE A 688 3.11 34.53 -6.94
CA ILE A 688 3.58 33.36 -7.67
C ILE A 688 5.00 32.98 -7.25
N LEU A 689 5.23 31.67 -7.15
CA LEU A 689 6.52 31.07 -6.84
C LEU A 689 7.12 30.55 -8.14
N LEU A 690 7.97 31.35 -8.80
CA LEU A 690 8.57 30.95 -10.08
C LEU A 690 9.41 29.68 -9.98
N GLY A 691 9.95 29.38 -8.79
CA GLY A 691 10.63 28.11 -8.52
C GLY A 691 9.72 26.90 -8.52
N LYS A 692 8.40 27.03 -8.69
CA LYS A 692 7.51 25.89 -8.99
C LYS A 692 7.40 25.61 -10.49
N VAL A 693 7.86 26.51 -11.35
CA VAL A 693 7.80 26.42 -12.82
C VAL A 693 9.14 25.90 -13.36
N GLN A 694 9.53 24.70 -12.93
CA GLN A 694 10.80 24.03 -13.29
C GLN A 694 10.63 22.51 -13.24
N THR A 695 11.51 21.75 -13.89
CA THR A 695 11.39 20.28 -13.99
C THR A 695 12.07 19.50 -12.85
N ASP A 696 12.63 20.17 -11.83
CA ASP A 696 13.27 19.55 -10.66
C ASP A 696 12.43 18.46 -9.98
N THR A 697 11.11 18.66 -9.88
CA THR A 697 10.21 17.67 -9.26
C THR A 697 10.10 16.40 -10.08
N LEU A 698 10.17 16.52 -11.40
CA LEU A 698 10.17 15.41 -12.34
C LEU A 698 11.53 14.68 -12.32
N GLU A 699 12.66 15.41 -12.31
CA GLU A 699 13.98 14.81 -12.13
C GLU A 699 14.11 14.07 -10.78
N SER A 700 13.54 14.65 -9.71
CA SER A 700 13.45 13.99 -8.39
C SER A 700 12.65 12.69 -8.47
N ARG A 701 11.54 12.67 -9.24
CA ARG A 701 10.75 11.47 -9.49
C ARG A 701 11.55 10.41 -10.23
N PHE A 702 12.36 10.78 -11.22
CA PHE A 702 13.30 9.86 -11.90
C PHE A 702 14.34 9.27 -10.95
N GLY A 703 14.85 10.08 -10.02
CA GLY A 703 15.71 9.60 -8.93
C GLY A 703 15.03 8.53 -8.08
N GLN A 704 13.75 8.75 -7.71
CA GLN A 704 12.95 7.77 -6.96
C GLN A 704 12.75 6.47 -7.74
N TYR A 705 12.49 6.54 -9.05
CA TYR A 705 12.37 5.34 -9.89
C TYR A 705 13.63 4.49 -9.86
N ARG A 706 14.80 5.12 -10.00
CA ARG A 706 16.10 4.43 -9.95
C ARG A 706 16.38 3.85 -8.56
N GLN A 707 16.10 4.61 -7.50
CA GLN A 707 16.35 4.19 -6.12
C GLN A 707 15.46 3.00 -5.71
N MET A 708 14.16 3.10 -5.95
CA MET A 708 13.17 2.06 -5.59
C MET A 708 13.29 0.79 -6.45
N ALA A 709 13.95 0.87 -7.62
CA ALA A 709 14.35 -0.27 -8.44
C ALA A 709 15.67 -0.94 -7.99
N GLY A 710 16.20 -0.60 -6.81
CA GLY A 710 17.42 -1.18 -6.25
C GLY A 710 18.69 -0.38 -6.55
N GLY A 711 18.57 0.94 -6.77
CA GLY A 711 19.70 1.82 -7.06
C GLY A 711 20.28 1.66 -8.47
N GLN A 712 19.49 1.14 -9.41
CA GLN A 712 19.91 0.91 -10.80
C GLN A 712 19.70 2.18 -11.63
N TYR A 713 20.73 2.62 -12.35
CA TYR A 713 20.61 3.79 -13.23
C TYR A 713 19.74 3.50 -14.46
N HIS A 714 19.95 2.34 -15.10
CA HIS A 714 19.19 1.88 -16.27
C HIS A 714 18.06 0.93 -15.83
N ILE A 715 16.92 1.50 -15.49
CA ILE A 715 15.69 0.76 -15.15
C ILE A 715 14.96 0.29 -16.43
N SER A 716 14.11 -0.74 -16.34
CA SER A 716 13.18 -1.13 -17.41
C SER A 716 11.86 -0.37 -17.33
N VAL A 717 11.08 -0.33 -18.43
CA VAL A 717 9.70 0.22 -18.42
C VAL A 717 8.87 -0.41 -17.30
N ARG A 718 8.99 -1.73 -17.13
CA ARG A 718 8.26 -2.46 -16.10
C ARG A 718 8.63 -1.96 -14.70
N GLN A 719 9.92 -1.80 -14.40
CA GLN A 719 10.37 -1.30 -13.10
C GLN A 719 9.88 0.14 -12.85
N LEU A 720 9.88 0.97 -13.89
CA LEU A 720 9.35 2.33 -13.83
C LEU A 720 7.86 2.33 -13.48
N CYS A 721 7.02 1.63 -14.25
CA CYS A 721 5.57 1.57 -14.00
C CYS A 721 5.23 0.89 -12.65
N GLU A 722 5.95 -0.17 -12.25
CA GLU A 722 5.76 -0.81 -10.95
C GLU A 722 6.10 0.14 -9.80
N THR A 723 7.13 0.97 -9.97
CA THR A 723 7.54 1.96 -8.96
C THR A 723 6.53 3.11 -8.90
N GLU A 724 6.11 3.62 -10.05
CA GLU A 724 5.06 4.63 -10.13
C GLU A 724 3.77 4.13 -9.47
N GLY A 725 3.36 2.88 -9.73
CA GLY A 725 2.20 2.28 -9.06
C GLY A 725 2.32 2.27 -7.52
N ARG A 726 3.53 2.05 -6.97
CA ARG A 726 3.75 2.14 -5.51
C ARG A 726 3.64 3.57 -5.00
N ILE A 727 4.21 4.53 -5.72
CA ILE A 727 4.15 5.96 -5.37
C ILE A 727 2.70 6.46 -5.40
N ARG A 728 1.96 6.12 -6.46
CA ARG A 728 0.53 6.46 -6.58
C ARG A 728 -0.29 5.90 -5.44
N LEU A 729 -0.02 4.66 -5.01
CA LEU A 729 -0.64 4.06 -3.83
C LEU A 729 -0.30 4.83 -2.55
N GLN A 730 0.96 5.24 -2.36
CA GLN A 730 1.37 6.04 -1.20
C GLN A 730 0.73 7.42 -1.14
N ASN A 731 0.38 8.00 -2.30
CA ASN A 731 -0.25 9.31 -2.40
C ASN A 731 -1.79 9.24 -2.36
N ALA A 732 -2.38 8.15 -2.86
CA ALA A 732 -3.83 7.97 -2.89
C ALA A 732 -4.39 7.43 -1.56
N LEU A 733 -3.60 6.65 -0.82
CA LEU A 733 -4.00 6.18 0.50
C LEU A 733 -3.81 7.31 1.52
N PRO A 734 -4.78 7.54 2.42
CA PRO A 734 -4.67 8.58 3.44
C PRO A 734 -3.41 8.30 4.28
N ARG A 735 -2.49 9.26 4.28
CA ARG A 735 -1.50 9.34 5.35
C ARG A 735 -2.26 9.85 6.57
N MET A 736 -2.03 9.27 7.75
CA MET A 736 -2.38 9.94 9.01
C MET A 736 -1.92 11.41 8.90
N SER A 737 -2.78 12.36 9.25
CA SER A 737 -2.49 13.75 8.94
C SER A 737 -1.24 14.19 9.70
N ASN A 738 -0.43 15.07 9.11
CA ASN A 738 0.69 15.65 9.84
C ASN A 738 0.21 16.46 11.06
N ASP A 739 -1.05 16.91 11.10
CA ASP A 739 -1.62 17.56 12.29
C ASP A 739 -1.82 16.56 13.45
N ASP A 740 -2.04 15.27 13.15
CA ASP A 740 -2.07 14.20 14.18
C ASP A 740 -0.68 13.90 14.75
N LEU A 741 0.39 14.20 13.99
CA LEU A 741 1.79 14.04 14.43
C LEU A 741 2.36 15.29 15.11
N ARG A 742 1.85 16.49 14.81
CA ARG A 742 2.27 17.74 15.47
C ARG A 742 1.94 17.76 16.96
N GLY A 743 0.86 17.09 17.38
CA GLY A 743 0.55 16.90 18.79
C GLY A 743 1.60 16.10 19.58
N ILE A 744 2.56 15.46 18.89
CA ILE A 744 3.68 14.72 19.49
C ILE A 744 4.97 15.56 19.49
N GLU A 745 5.14 16.49 18.54
CA GLU A 745 6.34 17.34 18.44
C GLU A 745 6.25 18.62 19.28
N GLU A 746 5.06 19.06 19.71
CA GLU A 746 4.87 20.27 20.54
C GLU A 746 4.83 20.02 22.06
N THR A 747 5.22 18.85 22.57
CA THR A 747 5.45 18.67 24.02
C THR A 747 6.92 18.89 24.38
N ASP A 748 7.39 20.14 24.24
CA ASP A 748 8.59 20.63 24.94
C ASP A 748 8.29 21.01 26.41
N SER A 749 7.13 20.58 26.95
CA SER A 749 6.81 20.64 28.36
C SER A 749 7.01 19.28 29.04
N VAL A 750 8.28 18.88 29.23
CA VAL A 750 8.62 18.01 30.36
C VAL A 750 8.54 18.88 31.62
N ARG A 751 7.33 19.11 32.10
CA ARG A 751 7.06 19.53 33.47
C ARG A 751 6.00 18.60 34.04
N ASP A 752 6.44 17.78 35.00
CA ASP A 752 5.65 16.93 35.89
C ASP A 752 4.81 15.79 35.29
N ALA A 753 5.46 14.91 34.53
CA ALA A 753 5.09 13.49 34.56
C ALA A 753 6.09 12.75 35.47
N GLY A 754 5.60 12.23 36.59
CA GLY A 754 6.40 11.52 37.59
C GLY A 754 7.29 10.44 36.98
N THR A 755 8.42 10.21 37.63
CA THR A 755 9.52 9.29 37.30
C THR A 755 9.13 7.80 37.25
N SER A 756 8.13 7.40 36.45
CA SER A 756 7.66 6.00 36.38
C SER A 756 7.91 5.29 35.04
N PHE A 757 8.59 5.90 34.06
CA PHE A 757 8.89 5.25 32.77
C PHE A 757 10.34 5.43 32.30
N SER A 758 11.31 5.25 33.19
CA SER A 758 12.69 4.99 32.79
C SER A 758 12.87 3.50 32.50
N VAL A 759 12.72 3.09 31.25
CA VAL A 759 13.10 1.73 30.83
C VAL A 759 14.62 1.68 30.78
N HIS A 760 15.25 1.17 31.83
CA HIS A 760 16.68 0.88 31.84
C HIS A 760 16.92 -0.41 31.04
N VAL A 761 17.51 -0.28 29.85
CA VAL A 761 18.04 -1.41 29.10
C VAL A 761 19.35 -1.83 29.76
N SER A 762 19.37 -3.02 30.35
CA SER A 762 20.55 -3.61 30.98
C SER A 762 21.40 -4.37 29.96
N ASP A 763 22.66 -4.62 30.28
CA ASP A 763 23.55 -5.45 29.46
C ASP A 763 23.01 -6.90 29.32
N ALA A 764 22.24 -7.37 30.30
CA ALA A 764 21.56 -8.66 30.24
C ALA A 764 20.46 -8.69 29.16
N ASP A 765 19.69 -7.61 29.01
CA ASP A 765 18.66 -7.48 27.96
C ASP A 765 19.31 -7.51 26.56
N LEU A 766 20.48 -6.88 26.42
CA LEU A 766 21.25 -6.85 25.18
C LEU A 766 21.87 -8.22 24.84
N ASP A 767 22.32 -8.97 25.85
CA ASP A 767 22.90 -10.30 25.66
C ASP A 767 21.83 -11.36 25.36
N GLU A 768 20.63 -11.25 25.94
CA GLU A 768 19.47 -12.09 25.58
C GLU A 768 19.02 -11.83 24.13
N LEU A 769 19.00 -10.56 23.70
CA LEU A 769 18.75 -10.18 22.31
C LEU A 769 19.84 -10.69 21.35
N ARG A 770 21.12 -10.64 21.73
CA ARG A 770 22.25 -11.17 20.93
C ARG A 770 22.15 -12.66 20.66
N ALA A 771 21.61 -13.44 21.61
CA ALA A 771 21.42 -14.88 21.44
C ALA A 771 20.32 -15.22 20.42
N GLN A 772 19.39 -14.29 20.15
CA GLN A 772 18.23 -14.48 19.29
C GLN A 772 18.31 -13.74 17.95
N MET A 773 19.21 -12.76 17.80
CA MET A 773 19.37 -11.98 16.58
C MET A 773 20.21 -12.73 15.52
N PRO A 774 19.68 -12.95 14.30
CA PRO A 774 20.55 -13.28 13.17
C PRO A 774 21.50 -12.10 12.91
N VAL A 775 22.76 -12.40 12.55
CA VAL A 775 23.75 -11.38 12.19
C VAL A 775 23.25 -10.59 10.97
N ILE A 776 22.68 -9.42 11.21
CA ILE A 776 22.27 -8.47 10.16
C ILE A 776 23.48 -7.57 9.88
N GLY A 777 24.22 -7.89 8.83
CA GLY A 777 25.23 -6.98 8.28
C GLY A 777 24.55 -5.79 7.61
N TYR A 778 24.48 -4.65 8.30
CA TYR A 778 24.08 -3.39 7.69
C TYR A 778 25.26 -2.84 6.87
N VAL A 779 25.15 -2.86 5.54
CA VAL A 779 25.93 -1.94 4.69
C VAL A 779 25.10 -0.66 4.58
N GLY A 780 25.16 0.16 5.61
CA GLY A 780 24.57 1.50 5.60
C GLY A 780 25.36 2.40 4.68
N THR A 781 24.74 2.88 3.61
CA THR A 781 25.18 4.10 2.92
C THR A 781 24.25 5.22 3.38
N SER A 782 24.69 5.97 4.39
CA SER A 782 24.07 7.25 4.75
C SER A 782 24.65 8.36 3.86
N PRO A 783 23.85 9.34 3.41
CA PRO A 783 24.35 10.57 2.81
C PRO A 783 24.87 11.55 3.87
N GLU A 784 26.01 12.17 3.55
CA GLU A 784 26.59 13.43 4.04
C GLU A 784 26.79 13.66 5.56
N SER A 785 28.04 13.54 6.02
CA SER A 785 28.78 14.66 6.65
C SER A 785 30.29 14.47 6.48
N VAL A 786 30.96 15.52 6.00
CA VAL A 786 32.42 15.58 5.83
C VAL A 786 33.04 15.97 7.15
N GLY A 787 33.85 15.08 7.72
CA GLY A 787 34.81 15.38 8.78
C GLY A 787 36.16 14.81 8.36
N VAL A 788 37.03 15.68 7.83
CA VAL A 788 38.43 15.35 7.52
C VAL A 788 39.19 15.21 8.83
N ASN A 789 39.87 14.08 9.03
CA ASN A 789 41.17 14.04 9.70
C ASN A 789 42.00 12.87 9.17
N GLY A 790 43.17 13.20 8.62
CA GLY A 790 44.09 12.26 8.02
C GLY A 790 45.02 11.59 9.03
N ALA A 791 45.43 10.37 8.72
CA ALA A 791 46.66 9.79 9.24
C ALA A 791 47.38 9.04 8.10
N ARG A 792 48.62 9.47 7.84
CA ARG A 792 49.57 8.95 6.86
C ARG A 792 49.94 7.49 7.15
N GLY A 793 50.10 6.68 6.10
CA GLY A 793 50.77 5.38 6.15
C GLY A 793 51.49 5.08 4.82
N LYS A 794 52.81 5.28 4.81
CA LYS A 794 53.74 5.13 3.69
C LYS A 794 53.72 3.72 3.06
N ARG A 795 53.84 3.61 1.74
CA ARG A 795 54.55 2.49 1.09
C ARG A 795 55.44 3.01 -0.04
N SER A 796 56.73 2.98 0.24
CA SER A 796 57.86 3.13 -0.67
C SER A 796 57.92 1.97 -1.67
N ARG A 797 58.06 2.28 -2.96
CA ARG A 797 58.52 1.32 -3.98
C ARG A 797 60.03 1.46 -4.11
N LEU A 798 60.74 0.33 -4.01
CA LEU A 798 62.12 0.19 -4.42
C LEU A 798 62.16 -0.33 -5.87
N ALA A 799 62.95 0.37 -6.69
CA ALA A 799 63.45 0.07 -8.03
C ALA A 799 64.34 -1.20 -7.99
N GLN A 800 64.75 -1.95 -9.04
CA GLN A 800 64.90 -1.88 -10.51
C GLN A 800 65.64 -3.21 -10.91
N PRO A 801 66.17 -3.50 -12.14
CA PRO A 801 65.86 -3.13 -13.53
C PRO A 801 65.93 -4.39 -14.50
N PRO A 802 66.37 -4.36 -15.80
CA PRO A 802 65.55 -4.83 -16.93
C PRO A 802 66.24 -5.87 -17.87
N SER A 803 65.54 -6.38 -18.91
CA SER A 803 66.06 -6.53 -20.30
C SER A 803 65.12 -7.29 -21.25
N GLU A 804 65.00 -6.71 -22.45
CA GLU A 804 64.97 -7.29 -23.81
C GLU A 804 63.98 -8.39 -24.26
N GLY A 805 63.45 -8.21 -25.49
CA GLY A 805 62.96 -9.33 -26.33
C GLY A 805 61.60 -9.15 -27.01
N ARG A 806 61.56 -8.40 -28.12
CA ARG A 806 60.57 -8.54 -29.23
C ARG A 806 60.89 -9.82 -30.05
N PRO A 807 60.13 -10.21 -31.11
CA PRO A 807 58.68 -10.13 -31.41
C PRO A 807 58.13 -11.42 -32.12
N ALA A 808 56.92 -11.30 -32.70
CA ALA A 808 56.34 -12.09 -33.80
C ALA A 808 55.74 -13.48 -33.42
N GLY A 809 54.60 -13.92 -33.93
CA GLY A 809 53.66 -13.39 -34.91
C GLY A 809 52.64 -14.47 -35.30
N ARG A 810 51.54 -14.02 -35.91
CA ARG A 810 50.64 -14.72 -36.86
C ARG A 810 49.92 -16.02 -36.47
N ARG A 811 48.58 -15.95 -36.70
CA ARG A 811 47.73 -16.88 -37.49
C ARG A 811 47.57 -18.30 -36.90
N ASP A 812 46.47 -19.03 -37.02
CA ASP A 812 45.27 -19.02 -37.87
C ASP A 812 44.30 -20.00 -37.15
N VAL A 813 42.98 -19.74 -37.10
CA VAL A 813 41.92 -20.39 -37.91
C VAL A 813 41.40 -21.73 -37.34
N THR A 814 40.06 -21.86 -37.40
CA THR A 814 39.21 -23.07 -37.39
C THR A 814 39.15 -23.91 -36.11
N SER A 815 38.07 -24.60 -35.76
CA SER A 815 36.65 -24.65 -36.14
C SER A 815 36.06 -25.81 -35.33
N SER A 816 34.76 -25.78 -35.00
CA SER A 816 33.92 -26.96 -34.66
C SER A 816 34.31 -27.71 -33.37
N THR A 817 33.44 -28.29 -32.55
CA THR A 817 32.14 -28.91 -32.79
C THR A 817 31.45 -29.11 -31.43
N SER A 818 30.12 -29.19 -31.47
CA SER A 818 29.23 -29.56 -30.37
C SER A 818 29.60 -30.87 -29.65
N ARG A 819 29.38 -30.94 -28.33
CA ARG A 819 28.28 -31.72 -27.73
C ARG A 819 28.31 -31.69 -26.20
N HIS A 820 27.10 -31.79 -25.66
CA HIS A 820 26.69 -32.03 -24.27
C HIS A 820 27.68 -32.78 -23.39
N VAL A 821 27.72 -32.43 -22.09
CA VAL A 821 27.30 -33.31 -20.98
C VAL A 821 27.37 -32.55 -19.65
N THR A 822 26.35 -32.82 -18.83
CA THR A 822 26.12 -32.47 -17.42
C THR A 822 27.33 -32.62 -16.49
N ARG A 823 27.51 -31.70 -15.53
CA ARG A 823 28.25 -31.98 -14.28
C ARG A 823 27.63 -31.32 -13.04
N ARG A 824 27.44 -32.16 -12.02
CA ARG A 824 27.27 -31.85 -10.59
C ARG A 824 28.59 -31.30 -9.99
N PRO A 825 28.57 -30.74 -8.76
CA PRO A 825 29.51 -29.70 -8.33
C PRO A 825 30.78 -30.26 -7.68
N GLU A 826 31.91 -29.62 -7.94
CA GLU A 826 33.17 -29.78 -7.20
C GLU A 826 33.31 -28.68 -6.14
N LYS A 827 33.76 -29.09 -4.95
CA LYS A 827 34.13 -28.28 -3.79
C LYS A 827 35.56 -27.73 -3.96
N LEU A 828 35.85 -26.57 -3.36
CA LEU A 828 37.03 -26.17 -2.55
C LEU A 828 37.17 -24.63 -2.51
N PRO A 829 37.90 -24.01 -1.57
CA PRO A 829 38.27 -24.40 -0.20
C PRO A 829 37.83 -23.36 0.86
N GLY A 830 37.89 -23.75 2.14
CA GLY A 830 37.57 -22.91 3.29
C GLY A 830 38.59 -21.80 3.56
N VAL A 831 38.09 -20.65 3.99
CA VAL A 831 38.88 -19.56 4.58
C VAL A 831 38.62 -19.58 6.09
N THR A 832 39.68 -19.86 6.84
CA THR A 832 39.77 -19.74 8.29
C THR A 832 39.71 -18.26 8.67
N ILE A 833 38.76 -17.87 9.52
CA ILE A 833 38.72 -16.53 10.11
C ILE A 833 39.23 -16.66 11.54
N GLU A 834 40.42 -16.10 11.80
CA GLU A 834 40.93 -15.90 13.16
C GLU A 834 40.19 -14.72 13.84
N PRO A 835 39.78 -14.84 15.11
CA PRO A 835 39.16 -13.74 15.84
C PRO A 835 40.23 -12.78 16.39
N PHE A 836 40.17 -11.51 15.98
CA PHE A 836 40.94 -10.42 16.58
C PHE A 836 40.27 -9.97 17.89
N MET A 837 40.91 -10.25 19.03
CA MET A 837 40.59 -9.61 20.32
C MET A 837 41.06 -8.16 20.31
N MET A 838 40.16 -7.20 20.51
CA MET A 838 40.52 -5.82 20.88
C MET A 838 40.29 -5.61 22.37
N HIS A 839 41.38 -5.32 23.08
CA HIS A 839 41.39 -4.90 24.47
C HIS A 839 40.73 -3.53 24.65
N SER A 840 39.76 -3.47 25.55
CA SER A 840 39.14 -2.26 26.08
C SER A 840 40.12 -1.45 26.94
N ARG A 841 40.31 -0.17 26.61
CA ARG A 841 40.81 0.86 27.55
C ARG A 841 39.72 1.93 27.73
N PRO A 842 39.52 2.45 28.96
CA PRO A 842 38.38 3.29 29.31
C PRO A 842 38.55 4.73 28.80
N PHE A 843 37.47 5.33 28.32
CA PHE A 843 37.38 6.76 28.00
C PHE A 843 37.08 7.57 29.27
N LEU A 844 37.96 8.52 29.57
CA LEU A 844 37.79 9.57 30.56
C LEU A 844 36.75 10.59 30.09
N ALA A 845 35.87 10.99 31.01
CA ALA A 845 34.83 12.00 30.81
C ALA A 845 35.41 13.40 30.51
N PRO A 846 34.80 14.20 29.63
CA PRO A 846 35.20 15.58 29.41
C PRO A 846 34.73 16.49 30.56
N GLN A 847 35.65 17.26 31.13
CA GLN A 847 35.38 18.32 32.10
C GLN A 847 34.63 19.49 31.44
N ILE A 848 33.55 19.90 32.08
CA ILE A 848 32.74 21.07 31.76
C ILE A 848 33.53 22.34 32.17
N PRO A 849 33.71 23.35 31.31
CA PRO A 849 34.31 24.61 31.73
C PRO A 849 33.32 25.45 32.55
N ASN A 850 33.77 25.88 33.72
CA ASN A 850 33.08 26.78 34.66
C ASN A 850 32.67 28.10 33.97
N LEU A 851 31.36 28.34 33.88
CA LEU A 851 30.82 29.68 33.68
C LEU A 851 30.90 30.47 34.98
N VAL A 852 31.76 31.49 34.98
CA VAL A 852 31.84 32.50 36.03
C VAL A 852 30.63 33.43 35.89
N LEU A 853 29.74 33.37 36.88
CA LEU A 853 28.72 34.39 37.15
C LEU A 853 29.43 35.71 37.46
N ARG A 854 29.25 36.73 36.60
CA ARG A 854 29.44 38.12 36.98
C ARG A 854 28.06 38.73 37.13
N ASP A 855 27.79 39.10 38.37
CA ASP A 855 26.63 39.86 38.77
C ASP A 855 27.12 41.23 39.25
N VAL A 856 26.27 42.24 39.07
CA VAL A 856 26.22 43.52 39.81
C VAL A 856 26.93 44.77 39.24
N ASN A 857 26.05 45.72 38.90
CA ASN A 857 26.09 47.20 38.98
C ASN A 857 26.82 48.06 37.91
N GLY A 858 26.05 48.99 37.34
CA GLY A 858 26.50 50.16 36.58
C GLY A 858 25.51 50.57 35.52
#